data_AF-A0A7J7GEI6-F1
#
_entry.id   AF-A0A7J7GEI6-F1
#
_cell.length_a   1.000
_cell.length_b   1.000
_cell.length_c   1.000
_cell.angle_alpha   90.00
_cell.angle_beta   90.00
_cell.angle_gamma   90.00
#
_symmetry.space_group_name_H-M   'P 1'
#
loop_
_entity.id
_entity.type
_entity.pdbx_description
1 polymer ?
#
loop_
_entity_poly.entity_id
_entity_poly.type
_entity_poly.pdbx_seq_one_letter_code
_entity_poly.pdbx_strand_id
1 'polypeptide(L)'
;MVDPVNTPLGRMLLDEITPVVMVLRTNLVEETCQKNGLSLIQMLSPFCAFDNIDVPVRTASDQPYRLQKFKLRLFYASDIRQPDVEVAKERVKEVITHAGEENFSNLCSDPPQIETVLTTSQSELIPSWFPFFNKELVRTVSFSDHEAFDHPVACLLVVSSKDEEPINRFVDLFNSDQLPSLLSDGAMDPKILKYYLLLHDNQDGTSEKTTKFLTEMRSTFGSNDCGLLCVNSSQDGLVEHQENPWALYRTESSPNHRLGCFLNIDDMDELQNVMQDLSSKHIIPHMEQKIRVLNQQVSATRRGFRNQIKNLWWRKGKEDTPDTQNGPMYTFSSIESQIRVLGDYAFMLRDYELALSNYRLLSTDYKIDKVWKRYAGVQEMMGLTYFMLDQSSKDAEYCMENAFNTYLAQKANILSVMNGLDEQEVEGGLCEEDVKLGSSGQRIATRCGLWWVEMLKTRDQFKEAATVYFRISGEEPLHSAVMLEQASYCYLFAKPPMLRKYGFHLVLSGDLYKKCDQMKHAIRTYRGALTVFKGTKWSHIRDHVHFHIGKWYAFLGMFDVAINHILEVLACGHQSKTTQELFLRDFFQIVQKTGKTFEVSMLQLPVIDIPSLKVVFEDHRTYASSEAVGVKESLWRSLEEDIMPSLPTIRSNWLEPRAKLLSKKLKESNVCVAGEAIKVEIGFKNPLQIPISISSVSLICEHSARSDEIEVDPNSTTTENQNDDQFRKLATSGECSSEMSSFTVSEVDISLGGGETLLAQLTVTPRLEGTLKIVGVRWKLSGSVAGFFDFNSDLVKKKVAKKRRKTTQPTTDNLEFLVIKTLPKLEGCIRHLPKTVYAGDLRHLDLVLRNPFETSVKSIKMKINHPRFLSIGNQEVMDMEFPACLEKMNSAESDARVKTNSTSDTVFLFPEDALIHGETPFVWPLWLRAATHGNISLYITIYYEMGDTSTVMRYRVLRMHYNLEVLPSLDLSFQISHCPSRLQEFLVRMDVVNRTSSKSFQVHQLSSVGNKWEISLLQPIDSIFPSELLLAGQALSCFFKLKNGRNSVIDKDEDSSISTLEGSDIRLSCSSNEPLFDIYRSPLVDFHHYERVHQGTAQVDYFLAISFENPNTVDFILISRPQRSEGDSEQPNNLFSHHALLRIQAQYGG
;
A
#
# COMPACT_ATOMS: atom_id res chain seq x y z
N MET A 1 -7.64 37.33 31.35
CA MET A 1 -8.78 36.43 31.05
C MET A 1 -9.69 37.15 30.08
N VAL A 2 -10.21 36.44 29.09
CA VAL A 2 -11.26 36.96 28.21
C VAL A 2 -12.53 37.05 29.05
N ASP A 3 -13.22 38.19 29.00
CA ASP A 3 -14.55 38.34 29.63
C ASP A 3 -15.46 37.16 29.19
N PRO A 4 -16.05 36.38 30.12
CA PRO A 4 -16.90 35.24 29.81
C PRO A 4 -17.97 35.56 28.75
N VAL A 5 -18.49 36.78 28.75
CA VAL A 5 -19.48 37.28 27.78
C VAL A 5 -18.98 37.24 26.34
N ASN A 6 -17.68 37.45 26.12
CA ASN A 6 -17.07 37.51 24.79
C ASN A 6 -16.64 36.14 24.25
N THR A 7 -16.73 35.08 25.07
CA THR A 7 -16.44 33.70 24.66
C THR A 7 -17.55 33.13 23.76
N PRO A 8 -17.30 32.06 22.98
CA PRO A 8 -18.33 31.40 22.18
C PRO A 8 -19.56 30.97 23.01
N LEU A 9 -19.35 30.38 24.20
CA LEU A 9 -20.43 30.04 25.11
C LEU A 9 -21.18 31.28 25.59
N GLY A 10 -20.47 32.32 26.03
CA GLY A 10 -21.10 33.56 26.51
C GLY A 10 -22.00 34.22 25.46
N ARG A 11 -21.55 34.30 24.19
CA ARG A 11 -22.37 34.81 23.09
C ARG A 11 -23.60 33.95 22.83
N MET A 12 -23.44 32.62 22.82
CA MET A 12 -24.56 31.69 22.66
C MET A 12 -25.59 31.84 23.80
N LEU A 13 -25.15 31.99 25.06
CA LEU A 13 -26.05 32.22 26.19
C LEU A 13 -26.78 33.56 26.07
N LEU A 14 -26.10 34.61 25.64
CA LEU A 14 -26.71 35.92 25.38
C LEU A 14 -27.68 35.92 24.19
N ASP A 15 -27.61 34.92 23.30
CA ASP A 15 -28.51 34.79 22.17
C ASP A 15 -29.72 33.89 22.50
N GLU A 16 -29.50 32.80 23.23
CA GLU A 16 -30.49 31.75 23.50
C GLU A 16 -31.26 31.99 24.82
N ILE A 17 -30.60 32.43 25.90
CA ILE A 17 -31.24 32.68 27.21
C ILE A 17 -31.62 34.16 27.32
N THR A 18 -32.62 34.53 26.52
CA THR A 18 -33.13 35.90 26.40
C THR A 18 -34.64 35.95 26.54
N PRO A 19 -35.21 37.10 26.92
CA PRO A 19 -36.64 37.19 27.19
C PRO A 19 -37.49 36.84 25.98
N VAL A 20 -38.47 35.97 26.21
CA VAL A 20 -39.48 35.59 25.22
C VAL A 20 -40.63 36.60 25.25
N VAL A 21 -41.05 37.04 24.06
CA VAL A 21 -42.27 37.82 23.87
C VAL A 21 -43.24 36.99 23.05
N MET A 22 -44.40 36.70 23.65
CA MET A 22 -45.50 36.04 22.96
C MET A 22 -46.20 37.05 22.05
N VAL A 23 -46.45 36.69 20.80
CA VAL A 23 -47.14 37.54 19.84
C VAL A 23 -48.52 36.96 19.54
N LEU A 24 -49.55 37.76 19.79
CA LEU A 24 -50.93 37.49 19.41
C LEU A 24 -51.34 38.51 18.37
N ARG A 25 -51.96 38.07 17.28
CA ARG A 25 -52.30 38.95 16.17
C ARG A 25 -53.62 38.57 15.50
N THR A 26 -54.25 39.51 14.80
CA THR A 26 -55.38 39.22 13.91
C THR A 26 -54.90 38.75 12.52
N ASN A 27 -55.76 38.16 11.70
CA ASN A 27 -55.39 37.71 10.35
C ASN A 27 -55.02 38.88 9.43
N LEU A 28 -55.70 40.03 9.57
CA LEU A 28 -55.43 41.23 8.76
C LEU A 28 -54.03 41.81 8.98
N VAL A 29 -53.44 41.58 10.17
CA VAL A 29 -52.04 41.95 10.45
C VAL A 29 -51.06 41.17 9.59
N GLU A 30 -51.24 39.85 9.46
CA GLU A 30 -50.38 39.06 8.56
C GLU A 30 -50.59 39.44 7.11
N GLU A 31 -51.83 39.66 6.67
CA GLU A 31 -52.10 40.11 5.30
C GLU A 31 -51.38 41.42 4.98
N THR A 32 -51.31 42.34 5.94
CA THR A 32 -50.59 43.60 5.82
C THR A 32 -49.09 43.38 5.68
N CYS A 33 -48.49 42.51 6.50
CA CYS A 33 -47.06 42.18 6.45
C CYS A 33 -46.69 41.38 5.19
N GLN A 34 -47.58 40.47 4.76
CA GLN A 34 -47.39 39.58 3.63
C GLN A 34 -47.31 40.32 2.29
N LYS A 35 -47.78 41.57 2.20
CA LYS A 35 -47.49 42.47 1.06
C LYS A 35 -45.99 42.62 0.81
N ASN A 36 -45.16 42.48 1.84
CA ASN A 36 -43.70 42.50 1.77
C ASN A 36 -43.07 41.10 1.66
N GLY A 37 -43.87 40.03 1.55
CA GLY A 37 -43.38 38.65 1.58
C GLY A 37 -42.86 38.19 2.94
N LEU A 38 -43.23 38.87 4.03
CA LEU A 38 -42.75 38.64 5.39
C LEU A 38 -43.93 38.43 6.35
N SER A 39 -43.76 37.55 7.34
CA SER A 39 -44.67 37.52 8.51
C SER A 39 -44.37 38.67 9.46
N LEU A 40 -45.30 39.00 10.37
CA LEU A 40 -45.09 40.03 11.39
C LEU A 40 -43.79 39.79 12.19
N ILE A 41 -43.56 38.56 12.64
CA ILE A 41 -42.35 38.22 13.40
C ILE A 41 -41.09 38.38 12.55
N GLN A 42 -41.12 37.96 11.27
CA GLN A 42 -39.98 38.15 10.37
C GLN A 42 -39.66 39.64 10.14
N MET A 43 -40.69 40.49 10.14
CA MET A 43 -40.53 41.93 10.00
C MET A 43 -39.97 42.60 11.28
N LEU A 44 -40.30 42.10 12.47
CA LEU A 44 -39.82 42.68 13.75
C LEU A 44 -38.47 42.09 14.22
N SER A 45 -38.18 40.84 13.86
CA SER A 45 -37.02 40.09 14.37
C SER A 45 -35.66 40.77 14.18
N PRO A 46 -35.36 41.48 13.06
CA PRO A 46 -34.09 42.18 12.90
C PRO A 46 -33.84 43.26 13.97
N PHE A 47 -34.91 43.87 14.48
CA PHE A 47 -34.87 44.96 15.46
C PHE A 47 -34.99 44.48 16.91
N CYS A 48 -34.89 43.16 17.14
CA CYS A 48 -34.95 42.57 18.47
C CYS A 48 -33.58 42.38 19.11
N ALA A 49 -32.47 42.70 18.42
CA ALA A 49 -31.11 42.60 18.93
C ALA A 49 -30.50 44.00 19.10
N PHE A 50 -30.21 44.38 20.33
CA PHE A 50 -29.72 45.70 20.72
C PHE A 50 -28.27 45.58 21.19
N ASP A 51 -27.34 46.16 20.44
CA ASP A 51 -25.92 46.20 20.84
C ASP A 51 -25.61 47.27 21.90
N ASN A 52 -26.45 48.31 21.98
CA ASN A 52 -26.30 49.41 22.94
C ASN A 52 -27.66 49.96 23.38
N ILE A 53 -28.39 49.22 24.22
CA ILE A 53 -29.68 49.65 24.77
C ILE A 53 -29.52 50.68 25.91
N ASP A 54 -28.38 50.66 26.61
CA ASP A 54 -27.98 51.54 27.73
C ASP A 54 -29.04 51.81 28.80
N VAL A 55 -29.78 50.77 29.21
CA VAL A 55 -30.85 50.90 30.23
C VAL A 55 -30.28 50.67 31.63
N PRO A 56 -30.47 51.60 32.59
CA PRO A 56 -30.10 51.36 33.98
C PRO A 56 -31.10 50.39 34.62
N VAL A 57 -30.59 49.30 35.18
CA VAL A 57 -31.36 48.26 35.86
C VAL A 57 -30.99 48.22 37.33
N ARG A 58 -31.99 48.06 38.19
CA ARG A 58 -31.82 47.95 39.65
C ARG A 58 -32.61 46.77 40.22
N THR A 59 -31.94 45.63 40.35
CA THR A 59 -32.51 44.36 40.82
C THR A 59 -32.69 44.34 42.35
N ALA A 60 -31.98 43.45 43.05
CA ALA A 60 -32.00 43.33 44.50
C ALA A 60 -30.92 44.17 45.20
N SER A 61 -29.86 44.55 44.48
CA SER A 61 -28.87 45.48 44.98
C SER A 61 -29.39 46.92 44.82
N ASP A 62 -29.08 47.79 45.78
CA ASP A 62 -29.47 49.21 45.70
C ASP A 62 -28.65 49.99 44.66
N GLN A 63 -27.59 49.38 44.10
CA GLN A 63 -26.73 50.01 43.10
C GLN A 63 -27.20 49.68 41.67
N PRO A 64 -27.58 50.68 40.84
CA PRO A 64 -27.91 50.45 39.44
C PRO A 64 -26.68 50.01 38.64
N TYR A 65 -26.88 49.05 37.74
CA TYR A 65 -25.93 48.75 36.66
C TYR A 65 -26.59 49.00 35.30
N ARG A 66 -25.80 49.13 34.23
CA ARG A 66 -26.32 49.41 32.89
C ARG A 66 -26.27 48.18 32.00
N LEU A 67 -27.39 47.87 31.38
CA LEU A 67 -27.51 46.83 30.39
C LEU A 67 -27.09 47.39 29.02
N GLN A 68 -25.99 46.90 28.46
CA GLN A 68 -25.51 47.37 27.14
C GLN A 68 -26.10 46.55 26.00
N LYS A 69 -25.88 45.24 26.02
CA LYS A 69 -26.42 44.32 25.01
C LYS A 69 -27.71 43.68 25.52
N PHE A 70 -28.74 43.62 24.69
CA PHE A 70 -30.00 43.00 25.02
C PHE A 70 -30.65 42.42 23.77
N LYS A 71 -31.41 41.34 23.93
CA LYS A 71 -32.07 40.70 22.80
C LYS A 71 -33.41 40.15 23.23
N LEU A 72 -34.38 40.13 22.32
CA LEU A 72 -35.69 39.53 22.51
C LEU A 72 -35.89 38.37 21.53
N ARG A 73 -36.67 37.37 21.95
CA ARG A 73 -37.14 36.30 21.07
C ARG A 73 -38.65 36.40 20.93
N LEU A 74 -39.11 36.60 19.70
CA LEU A 74 -40.54 36.69 19.38
C LEU A 74 -41.06 35.32 18.93
N PHE A 75 -42.18 34.89 19.49
CA PHE A 75 -42.87 33.66 19.08
C PHE A 75 -44.37 33.89 19.01
N TYR A 76 -45.03 33.30 18.00
CA TYR A 76 -46.49 33.24 18.04
C TYR A 76 -46.95 32.34 19.18
N ALA A 77 -48.12 32.63 19.75
CA ALA A 77 -48.68 31.80 20.82
C ALA A 77 -48.78 30.30 20.44
N SER A 78 -49.09 30.01 19.17
CA SER A 78 -49.15 28.63 18.65
C SER A 78 -47.81 27.88 18.63
N ASP A 79 -46.70 28.61 18.65
CA ASP A 79 -45.34 28.05 18.56
C ASP A 79 -44.69 27.88 19.94
N ILE A 80 -45.29 28.43 21.00
CA ILE A 80 -44.85 28.30 22.39
C ILE A 80 -45.34 26.95 22.92
N ARG A 81 -44.75 25.89 22.40
CA ARG A 81 -44.97 24.50 22.81
C ARG A 81 -43.74 23.70 22.46
N GLN A 82 -43.55 22.57 23.13
CA GLN A 82 -42.51 21.64 22.71
C GLN A 82 -42.82 21.14 21.29
N PRO A 83 -41.87 21.23 20.35
CA PRO A 83 -42.08 20.74 19.01
C PRO A 83 -42.22 19.21 19.00
N ASP A 84 -43.00 18.72 18.04
CA ASP A 84 -43.13 17.28 17.81
C ASP A 84 -41.76 16.64 17.53
N VAL A 85 -41.54 15.46 18.12
CA VAL A 85 -40.23 14.78 18.11
C VAL A 85 -39.81 14.40 16.70
N GLU A 86 -40.74 13.95 15.86
CA GLU A 86 -40.43 13.50 14.50
C GLU A 86 -40.21 14.70 13.57
N VAL A 87 -41.01 15.76 13.73
CA VAL A 87 -40.79 17.02 13.01
C VAL A 87 -39.42 17.63 13.34
N ALA A 88 -39.03 17.59 14.61
CA ALA A 88 -37.73 18.06 15.07
C ALA A 88 -36.57 17.25 14.46
N LYS A 89 -36.67 15.91 14.41
CA LYS A 89 -35.66 15.04 13.80
C LYS A 89 -35.51 15.30 12.30
N GLU A 90 -36.62 15.45 11.57
CA GLU A 90 -36.55 15.68 10.12
C GLU A 90 -35.90 17.03 9.81
N ARG A 91 -36.22 18.11 10.55
CA ARG A 91 -35.54 19.41 10.42
C ARG A 91 -34.03 19.32 10.66
N VAL A 92 -33.62 18.61 11.71
CA VAL A 92 -32.20 18.41 12.03
C VAL A 92 -31.49 17.64 10.90
N LYS A 93 -32.16 16.63 10.34
CA LYS A 93 -31.67 15.83 9.21
C LYS A 93 -31.59 16.65 7.91
N GLU A 94 -32.53 17.55 7.66
CA GLU A 94 -32.50 18.47 6.51
C GLU A 94 -31.26 19.36 6.55
N VAL A 95 -30.92 19.94 7.72
CA VAL A 95 -29.70 20.76 7.90
C VAL A 95 -28.44 19.97 7.52
N ILE A 96 -28.32 18.72 7.99
CA ILE A 96 -27.17 17.87 7.68
C ILE A 96 -27.15 17.52 6.19
N THR A 97 -28.30 17.17 5.61
CA THR A 97 -28.40 16.76 4.21
C THR A 97 -27.99 17.91 3.28
N HIS A 98 -28.53 19.11 3.52
CA HIS A 98 -28.21 20.31 2.75
C HIS A 98 -26.71 20.64 2.82
N ALA A 99 -26.12 20.58 4.01
CA ALA A 99 -24.68 20.79 4.18
C ALA A 99 -23.81 19.75 3.44
N GLY A 100 -24.32 18.53 3.25
CA GLY A 100 -23.66 17.50 2.46
C GLY A 100 -23.66 17.81 0.96
N GLU A 101 -24.69 18.51 0.47
CA GLU A 101 -24.82 18.92 -0.92
C GLU A 101 -23.88 20.07 -1.28
N GLU A 102 -23.80 21.10 -0.45
CA GLU A 102 -22.89 22.24 -0.66
C GLU A 102 -21.42 21.82 -0.74
N ASN A 103 -21.04 20.82 0.06
CA ASN A 103 -19.67 20.32 0.13
C ASN A 103 -19.32 19.29 -0.95
N PHE A 104 -20.25 18.96 -1.85
CA PHE A 104 -20.05 17.91 -2.84
C PHE A 104 -18.92 18.25 -3.84
N SER A 105 -18.78 19.52 -4.22
CA SER A 105 -17.71 19.99 -5.13
C SER A 105 -16.31 19.75 -4.56
N ASN A 106 -16.14 19.86 -3.24
CA ASN A 106 -14.89 19.62 -2.54
C ASN A 106 -14.57 18.12 -2.38
N LEU A 107 -15.51 17.21 -2.68
CA LEU A 107 -15.27 15.77 -2.60
C LEU A 107 -14.38 15.24 -3.75
N CYS A 108 -14.09 16.05 -4.76
CA CYS A 108 -13.21 15.66 -5.88
C CYS A 108 -11.75 16.07 -5.71
N SER A 109 -11.41 17.00 -4.80
CA SER A 109 -10.04 17.48 -4.59
C SER A 109 -9.23 16.52 -3.71
N ASP A 110 -7.90 16.63 -3.68
CA ASP A 110 -7.08 15.89 -2.72
C ASP A 110 -7.29 16.37 -1.28
N PRO A 111 -7.33 15.49 -0.28
CA PRO A 111 -7.46 15.92 1.12
C PRO A 111 -6.21 16.71 1.57
N PRO A 112 -6.37 17.76 2.40
CA PRO A 112 -5.26 18.55 2.91
C PRO A 112 -4.29 17.68 3.72
N GLN A 113 -3.00 18.02 3.67
CA GLN A 113 -1.98 17.30 4.45
C GLN A 113 -2.17 17.54 5.95
N ILE A 114 -1.80 16.55 6.76
CA ILE A 114 -1.99 16.62 8.22
C ILE A 114 -1.24 17.81 8.86
N GLU A 115 -0.10 18.20 8.29
CA GLU A 115 0.68 19.37 8.74
C GLU A 115 -0.11 20.67 8.54
N THR A 116 -0.79 20.81 7.41
CA THR A 116 -1.69 21.94 7.15
C THR A 116 -2.83 21.95 8.15
N VAL A 117 -3.49 20.81 8.37
CA VAL A 117 -4.60 20.65 9.33
C VAL A 117 -4.19 21.00 10.76
N LEU A 118 -2.95 20.70 11.16
CA LEU A 118 -2.44 21.05 12.50
C LEU A 118 -2.16 22.55 12.67
N THR A 119 -1.96 23.29 11.57
CA THR A 119 -1.71 24.74 11.58
C THR A 119 -2.97 25.59 11.37
N THR A 120 -4.06 24.98 10.89
CA THR A 120 -5.32 25.67 10.60
C THR A 120 -6.08 26.06 11.88
N SER A 121 -6.75 27.21 11.84
CA SER A 121 -7.54 27.73 12.96
C SER A 121 -8.78 26.86 13.25
N GLN A 122 -9.25 26.86 14.51
CA GLN A 122 -10.44 26.09 14.92
C GLN A 122 -11.69 26.49 14.12
N SER A 123 -11.85 27.78 13.81
CA SER A 123 -12.98 28.33 13.06
C SER A 123 -13.03 27.88 11.59
N GLU A 124 -11.88 27.54 11.00
CA GLU A 124 -11.80 27.07 9.61
C GLU A 124 -12.00 25.55 9.49
N LEU A 125 -11.68 24.79 10.54
CA LEU A 125 -11.78 23.32 10.55
C LEU A 125 -13.15 22.80 10.97
N ILE A 126 -13.84 23.49 11.89
CA ILE A 126 -15.18 23.09 12.31
C ILE A 126 -16.16 23.35 11.15
N PRO A 127 -16.99 22.36 10.76
CA PRO A 127 -17.94 22.57 9.67
C PRO A 127 -18.88 23.75 9.94
N SER A 128 -19.00 24.66 8.97
CA SER A 128 -19.82 25.88 9.06
C SER A 128 -21.30 25.63 9.36
N TRP A 129 -21.79 24.43 9.05
CA TRP A 129 -23.18 24.01 9.30
C TRP A 129 -23.44 23.58 10.76
N PHE A 130 -22.40 23.27 11.54
CA PHE A 130 -22.56 22.75 12.91
C PHE A 130 -23.26 23.74 13.87
N PRO A 131 -22.98 25.06 13.84
CA PRO A 131 -23.76 26.04 14.62
C PRO A 131 -25.25 26.02 14.31
N PHE A 132 -25.65 25.85 13.04
CA PHE A 132 -27.05 25.75 12.63
C PHE A 132 -27.69 24.47 13.15
N PHE A 133 -26.98 23.34 13.08
CA PHE A 133 -27.41 22.08 13.69
C PHE A 133 -27.64 22.24 15.20
N ASN A 134 -26.71 22.87 15.93
CA ASN A 134 -26.86 23.11 17.37
C ASN A 134 -28.08 23.99 17.67
N LYS A 135 -28.28 25.05 16.90
CA LYS A 135 -29.44 25.94 17.06
C LYS A 135 -30.76 25.20 16.86
N GLU A 136 -30.88 24.38 15.81
CA GLU A 136 -32.07 23.55 15.60
C GLU A 136 -32.26 22.53 16.72
N LEU A 137 -31.19 21.90 17.19
CA LEU A 137 -31.25 20.95 18.31
C LEU A 137 -31.75 21.61 19.61
N VAL A 138 -31.25 22.80 19.94
CA VAL A 138 -31.69 23.56 21.13
C VAL A 138 -33.17 23.92 21.03
N ARG A 139 -33.64 24.32 19.84
CA ARG A 139 -35.07 24.60 19.59
C ARG A 139 -35.97 23.38 19.86
N THR A 140 -35.45 22.15 19.71
CA THR A 140 -36.26 20.94 19.94
C THR A 140 -36.66 20.72 21.40
N VAL A 141 -36.01 21.40 22.35
CA VAL A 141 -36.24 21.26 23.80
C VAL A 141 -36.81 22.53 24.46
N SER A 142 -37.09 23.57 23.67
CA SER A 142 -37.65 24.83 24.15
C SER A 142 -39.05 24.67 24.75
N PHE A 143 -39.45 25.62 25.59
CA PHE A 143 -40.77 25.68 26.23
C PHE A 143 -41.09 24.47 27.12
N SER A 144 -40.09 24.00 27.86
CA SER A 144 -40.25 22.95 28.86
C SER A 144 -40.79 23.50 30.18
N ASP A 145 -41.69 22.77 30.83
CA ASP A 145 -42.38 23.09 32.11
C ASP A 145 -41.47 23.43 33.32
N HIS A 146 -40.21 23.00 33.29
CA HIS A 146 -39.23 23.19 34.35
C HIS A 146 -38.27 24.37 34.09
N GLU A 147 -38.39 25.02 32.93
CA GLU A 147 -37.46 26.04 32.44
C GLU A 147 -38.16 27.39 32.25
N ALA A 148 -38.13 28.23 33.28
CA ALA A 148 -38.86 29.49 33.25
C ALA A 148 -38.21 30.58 32.36
N PHE A 149 -36.96 30.41 31.90
CA PHE A 149 -36.30 31.34 30.98
C PHE A 149 -36.90 31.33 29.55
N ASP A 150 -37.64 30.28 29.18
CA ASP A 150 -38.40 30.21 27.92
C ASP A 150 -39.87 30.63 28.10
N HIS A 151 -40.31 30.92 29.33
CA HIS A 151 -41.65 31.44 29.55
C HIS A 151 -41.71 32.90 29.08
N PRO A 152 -42.77 33.29 28.35
CA PRO A 152 -42.98 34.67 27.94
C PRO A 152 -42.93 35.64 29.12
N VAL A 153 -42.14 36.70 28.99
CA VAL A 153 -42.11 37.80 29.96
C VAL A 153 -43.14 38.89 29.63
N ALA A 154 -43.53 38.94 28.35
CA ALA A 154 -44.48 39.90 27.81
C ALA A 154 -45.30 39.27 26.68
N CYS A 155 -46.46 39.86 26.42
CA CYS A 155 -47.35 39.57 25.32
C CYS A 155 -47.53 40.82 24.48
N LEU A 156 -47.13 40.75 23.22
CA LEU A 156 -47.38 41.76 22.20
C LEU A 156 -48.69 41.41 21.48
N LEU A 157 -49.75 42.17 21.75
CA LEU A 157 -51.02 42.04 21.03
C LEU A 157 -51.01 43.01 19.87
N VAL A 158 -51.23 42.51 18.65
CA VAL A 158 -51.21 43.32 17.43
C VAL A 158 -52.54 43.21 16.70
N VAL A 159 -53.23 44.33 16.52
CA VAL A 159 -54.51 44.41 15.80
C VAL A 159 -54.35 45.37 14.63
N SER A 160 -54.98 45.06 13.49
CA SER A 160 -54.95 45.94 12.33
C SER A 160 -55.94 47.08 12.52
N SER A 161 -55.58 48.28 12.10
CA SER A 161 -56.50 49.42 11.98
C SER A 161 -57.68 49.17 11.03
N LYS A 162 -57.62 48.11 10.21
CA LYS A 162 -58.72 47.63 9.35
C LYS A 162 -59.71 46.69 10.04
N ASP A 163 -59.37 46.16 11.22
CA ASP A 163 -60.25 45.25 11.93
C ASP A 163 -61.57 45.96 12.31
N GLU A 164 -62.69 45.23 12.24
CA GLU A 164 -63.95 45.72 12.79
C GLU A 164 -63.87 45.75 14.31
N GLU A 165 -64.10 46.94 14.89
CA GLU A 165 -63.95 47.24 16.32
C GLU A 165 -62.58 46.82 16.91
N PRO A 166 -61.47 47.48 16.54
CA PRO A 166 -60.12 47.08 16.92
C PRO A 166 -59.91 46.92 18.43
N ILE A 167 -60.59 47.75 19.24
CA ILE A 167 -60.49 47.74 20.71
C ILE A 167 -61.03 46.44 21.31
N ASN A 168 -62.17 45.94 20.81
CA ASN A 168 -62.76 44.68 21.27
C ASN A 168 -61.87 43.48 20.89
N ARG A 169 -61.27 43.52 19.69
CA ARG A 169 -60.37 42.46 19.21
C ARG A 169 -59.15 42.24 20.09
N PHE A 170 -58.59 43.29 20.70
CA PHE A 170 -57.50 43.13 21.66
C PHE A 170 -57.88 42.28 22.87
N VAL A 171 -59.12 42.38 23.35
CA VAL A 171 -59.62 41.58 24.47
C VAL A 171 -59.84 40.12 24.03
N ASP A 172 -60.39 39.92 22.84
CA ASP A 172 -60.66 38.59 22.29
C ASP A 172 -59.38 37.78 22.07
N LEU A 173 -58.30 38.42 21.58
CA LEU A 173 -57.03 37.75 21.30
C LEU A 173 -56.46 37.02 22.54
N PHE A 174 -56.58 37.62 23.73
CA PHE A 174 -56.05 37.01 24.97
C PHE A 174 -57.03 36.03 25.63
N ASN A 175 -58.30 36.02 25.22
CA ASN A 175 -59.31 35.07 25.70
C ASN A 175 -59.54 33.91 24.72
N SER A 176 -58.72 33.80 23.68
CA SER A 176 -58.81 32.76 22.66
C SER A 176 -58.27 31.42 23.15
N ASP A 177 -58.83 30.32 22.65
CA ASP A 177 -58.33 28.95 22.84
C ASP A 177 -56.92 28.72 22.23
N GLN A 178 -56.34 29.71 21.56
CA GLN A 178 -55.02 29.66 20.93
C GLN A 178 -53.84 29.92 21.87
N LEU A 179 -54.09 30.07 23.17
CA LEU A 179 -53.04 30.27 24.17
C LEU A 179 -52.19 29.00 24.39
N PRO A 180 -50.92 29.14 24.78
CA PRO A 180 -50.04 28.00 25.08
C PRO A 180 -50.60 27.11 26.20
N SER A 181 -50.46 25.79 26.09
CA SER A 181 -50.91 24.85 27.13
C SER A 181 -50.22 25.07 28.48
N LEU A 182 -48.98 25.60 28.48
CA LEU A 182 -48.26 25.97 29.70
C LEU A 182 -49.04 26.94 30.61
N LEU A 183 -49.94 27.76 30.04
CA LEU A 183 -50.85 28.62 30.79
C LEU A 183 -52.01 27.83 31.41
N SER A 184 -52.66 26.94 30.64
CA SER A 184 -53.77 26.12 31.14
C SER A 184 -53.31 25.12 32.20
N ASP A 185 -52.10 24.59 32.06
CA ASP A 185 -51.51 23.58 32.94
C ASP A 185 -50.97 24.19 34.24
N GLY A 186 -50.98 25.51 34.36
CA GLY A 186 -50.53 26.24 35.54
C GLY A 186 -49.00 26.27 35.71
N ALA A 187 -48.22 25.93 34.69
CA ALA A 187 -46.76 26.03 34.71
C ALA A 187 -46.27 27.48 34.55
N MET A 188 -47.01 28.28 33.78
CA MET A 188 -46.70 29.67 33.44
C MET A 188 -47.65 30.64 34.16
N ASP A 189 -47.11 31.78 34.63
CA ASP A 189 -47.91 32.85 35.24
C ASP A 189 -48.72 33.57 34.13
N PRO A 190 -50.07 33.60 34.19
CA PRO A 190 -50.87 34.35 33.23
C PRO A 190 -50.70 35.88 33.35
N LYS A 191 -50.14 36.37 34.46
CA LYS A 191 -49.91 37.80 34.72
C LYS A 191 -48.58 38.29 34.17
N ILE A 192 -48.46 38.24 32.85
CA ILE A 192 -47.34 38.82 32.08
C ILE A 192 -47.67 40.25 31.61
N LEU A 193 -46.63 41.03 31.27
CA LEU A 193 -46.80 42.35 30.66
C LEU A 193 -47.60 42.23 29.35
N LYS A 194 -48.60 43.10 29.14
CA LYS A 194 -49.34 43.17 27.88
C LYS A 194 -49.05 44.50 27.21
N TYR A 195 -48.60 44.48 25.97
CA TYR A 195 -48.39 45.67 25.15
C TYR A 195 -49.30 45.63 23.94
N TYR A 196 -50.08 46.69 23.75
CA TYR A 196 -51.12 46.79 22.73
C TYR A 196 -50.59 47.61 21.55
N LEU A 197 -50.42 46.96 20.40
CA LEU A 197 -49.90 47.58 19.19
C LEU A 197 -50.97 47.63 18.10
N LEU A 198 -51.33 48.83 17.67
CA LEU A 198 -52.19 49.02 16.50
C LEU A 198 -51.31 49.10 15.24
N LEU A 199 -51.52 48.18 14.29
CA LEU A 199 -50.83 48.19 13.00
C LEU A 199 -51.65 48.96 11.96
N HIS A 200 -51.06 49.97 11.34
CA HIS A 200 -51.66 50.72 10.25
C HIS A 200 -50.88 50.55 8.97
N ASP A 201 -51.58 50.21 7.88
CA ASP A 201 -51.00 50.17 6.55
C ASP A 201 -51.22 51.53 5.89
N ASN A 202 -50.14 52.24 5.60
CA ASN A 202 -50.18 53.58 5.03
C ASN A 202 -50.80 53.62 3.61
N GLN A 203 -50.97 52.47 2.95
CA GLN A 203 -51.66 52.37 1.67
C GLN A 203 -53.20 52.49 1.79
N ASP A 204 -53.77 52.38 2.99
CA ASP A 204 -55.22 52.30 3.19
C ASP A 204 -55.93 53.65 3.39
N GLY A 205 -55.20 54.77 3.35
CA GLY A 205 -55.76 56.12 3.42
C GLY A 205 -55.88 56.72 4.83
N THR A 206 -56.54 57.89 4.93
CA THR A 206 -56.34 58.95 5.96
C THR A 206 -56.21 58.54 7.44
N SER A 207 -55.14 59.05 8.06
CA SER A 207 -54.68 58.95 9.47
C SER A 207 -55.69 59.35 10.59
N GLU A 208 -56.79 60.03 10.26
CA GLU A 208 -57.74 60.53 11.28
C GLU A 208 -58.50 59.42 12.03
N LYS A 209 -58.76 58.28 11.40
CA LYS A 209 -59.40 57.13 12.08
C LYS A 209 -58.43 56.46 13.05
N THR A 210 -57.18 56.30 12.62
CA THR A 210 -56.11 55.65 13.40
C THR A 210 -55.79 56.43 14.68
N THR A 211 -55.75 57.77 14.60
CA THR A 211 -55.53 58.63 15.78
C THR A 211 -56.69 58.57 16.80
N LYS A 212 -57.94 58.43 16.33
CA LYS A 212 -59.10 58.19 17.21
C LYS A 212 -59.00 56.84 17.91
N PHE A 213 -58.74 55.76 17.16
CA PHE A 213 -58.56 54.43 17.75
C PHE A 213 -57.40 54.39 18.74
N LEU A 214 -56.28 55.04 18.44
CA LEU A 214 -55.15 55.13 19.38
C LEU A 214 -55.52 55.91 20.67
N THR A 215 -56.29 56.99 20.56
CA THR A 215 -56.76 57.75 21.73
C THR A 215 -57.69 56.90 22.59
N GLU A 216 -58.62 56.19 21.96
CA GLU A 216 -59.51 55.24 22.63
C GLU A 216 -58.74 54.10 23.29
N MET A 217 -57.78 53.48 22.58
CA MET A 217 -56.91 52.42 23.08
C MET A 217 -56.14 52.87 24.32
N ARG A 218 -55.55 54.07 24.29
CA ARG A 218 -54.84 54.68 25.44
C ARG A 218 -55.76 54.97 26.63
N SER A 219 -57.06 55.19 26.39
CA SER A 219 -58.05 55.37 27.46
C SER A 219 -58.48 54.04 28.09
N THR A 220 -58.56 52.97 27.29
CA THR A 220 -59.05 51.65 27.72
C THR A 220 -57.96 50.82 28.40
N PHE A 221 -56.76 50.76 27.82
CA PHE A 221 -55.68 49.87 28.28
C PHE A 221 -54.56 50.60 29.03
N GLY A 222 -54.63 51.94 29.10
CA GLY A 222 -53.61 52.77 29.74
C GLY A 222 -52.68 53.44 28.73
N SER A 223 -52.32 54.69 29.00
CA SER A 223 -51.65 55.54 28.00
C SER A 223 -50.23 55.11 27.65
N ASN A 224 -49.56 54.38 28.54
CA ASN A 224 -48.17 53.95 28.38
C ASN A 224 -48.05 52.59 27.67
N ASP A 225 -49.04 51.70 27.78
CA ASP A 225 -48.93 50.31 27.29
C ASP A 225 -49.46 50.14 25.85
N CYS A 226 -49.53 51.24 25.11
CA CYS A 226 -50.20 51.37 23.82
C CYS A 226 -49.28 52.00 22.76
N GLY A 227 -49.06 51.31 21.64
CA GLY A 227 -48.27 51.77 20.50
C GLY A 227 -49.05 51.80 19.18
N LEU A 228 -48.58 52.63 18.24
CA LEU A 228 -48.99 52.61 16.84
C LEU A 228 -47.76 52.28 16.01
N LEU A 229 -47.92 51.37 15.04
CA LEU A 229 -46.92 51.06 14.05
C LEU A 229 -47.54 51.27 12.67
N CYS A 230 -47.05 52.27 11.95
CA CYS A 230 -47.37 52.49 10.55
C CYS A 230 -46.33 51.77 9.68
N VAL A 231 -46.80 51.07 8.65
CA VAL A 231 -45.94 50.34 7.69
C VAL A 231 -46.46 50.53 6.28
N ASN A 232 -45.65 50.14 5.29
CA ASN A 232 -45.95 50.19 3.86
C ASN A 232 -46.07 51.64 3.34
N SER A 233 -45.11 52.51 3.69
CA SER A 233 -45.11 53.91 3.29
C SER A 233 -44.68 54.14 1.84
N SER A 234 -44.05 53.15 1.19
CA SER A 234 -43.60 53.26 -0.20
C SER A 234 -44.75 53.22 -1.21
N GLN A 235 -44.78 54.17 -2.16
CA GLN A 235 -45.81 54.23 -3.23
C GLN A 235 -45.51 53.29 -4.42
N ASP A 236 -44.28 52.81 -4.55
CA ASP A 236 -43.76 52.12 -5.74
C ASP A 236 -43.48 50.63 -5.51
N GLY A 237 -44.47 49.84 -5.11
CA GLY A 237 -44.34 48.37 -4.99
C GLY A 237 -44.01 47.61 -6.30
N LEU A 238 -43.82 48.33 -7.43
CA LEU A 238 -43.65 47.79 -8.78
C LEU A 238 -42.32 48.18 -9.46
N VAL A 239 -41.56 49.14 -8.95
CA VAL A 239 -40.28 49.61 -9.57
C VAL A 239 -39.11 49.31 -8.64
N GLU A 240 -38.11 48.57 -9.14
CA GLU A 240 -36.85 48.35 -8.43
C GLU A 240 -36.13 49.70 -8.25
N HIS A 241 -36.17 50.25 -7.04
CA HIS A 241 -35.13 51.17 -6.62
C HIS A 241 -33.82 50.39 -6.41
N GLN A 242 -32.69 51.01 -6.78
CA GLN A 242 -31.35 50.44 -6.62
C GLN A 242 -30.98 50.13 -5.16
N GLU A 243 -31.75 50.62 -4.18
CA GLU A 243 -31.51 50.44 -2.75
C GLU A 243 -32.79 49.94 -2.07
N ASN A 244 -33.02 48.63 -2.05
CA ASN A 244 -34.01 48.03 -1.15
C ASN A 244 -33.45 48.07 0.28
N PRO A 245 -34.00 48.87 1.21
CA PRO A 245 -33.45 48.98 2.57
C PRO A 245 -33.53 47.65 3.34
N TRP A 246 -34.44 46.75 2.97
CA TRP A 246 -34.54 45.40 3.51
C TRP A 246 -33.42 44.46 3.03
N ALA A 247 -32.67 44.81 1.98
CA ALA A 247 -31.62 43.96 1.42
C ALA A 247 -30.52 43.61 2.44
N LEU A 248 -30.28 44.49 3.43
CA LEU A 248 -29.32 44.28 4.51
C LEU A 248 -29.70 43.14 5.46
N TYR A 249 -30.97 42.74 5.48
CA TYR A 249 -31.53 41.71 6.36
C TYR A 249 -31.88 40.41 5.61
N ARG A 250 -31.45 40.28 4.34
CA ARG A 250 -31.73 39.11 3.50
C ARG A 250 -30.84 37.93 3.90
N THR A 251 -31.47 36.82 4.30
CA THR A 251 -30.77 35.55 4.52
C THR A 251 -30.46 34.88 3.17
N GLU A 252 -29.28 34.28 3.01
CA GLU A 252 -28.76 33.71 1.74
C GLU A 252 -29.65 32.63 1.08
N SER A 253 -30.67 32.11 1.78
CA SER A 253 -31.47 30.95 1.38
C SER A 253 -32.71 31.24 0.51
N SER A 254 -32.92 32.46 0.00
CA SER A 254 -34.06 32.76 -0.89
C SER A 254 -33.75 33.73 -2.04
N PRO A 255 -33.15 33.25 -3.16
CA PRO A 255 -32.72 34.11 -4.26
C PRO A 255 -33.87 34.71 -5.10
N ASN A 256 -35.12 34.25 -4.92
CA ASN A 256 -36.22 34.52 -5.86
C ASN A 256 -37.46 35.23 -5.28
N HIS A 257 -37.44 35.71 -4.03
CA HIS A 257 -38.57 36.46 -3.47
C HIS A 257 -38.27 37.96 -3.32
N ARG A 258 -39.20 38.78 -3.82
CA ARG A 258 -39.23 40.24 -3.66
C ARG A 258 -39.66 40.56 -2.22
N LEU A 259 -38.70 40.66 -1.31
CA LEU A 259 -38.93 40.93 0.12
C LEU A 259 -38.83 42.43 0.41
N GLY A 260 -39.72 42.95 1.27
CA GLY A 260 -39.66 44.32 1.79
C GLY A 260 -40.03 45.43 0.79
N CYS A 261 -40.69 45.12 -0.33
CA CYS A 261 -40.88 46.06 -1.43
C CYS A 261 -41.73 47.29 -1.12
N PHE A 262 -42.57 47.25 -0.08
CA PHE A 262 -43.38 48.38 0.36
C PHE A 262 -42.76 49.14 1.54
N LEU A 263 -41.65 48.66 2.11
CA LEU A 263 -40.97 49.28 3.25
C LEU A 263 -39.95 50.33 2.79
N ASN A 264 -40.05 51.55 3.32
CA ASN A 264 -39.04 52.60 3.14
C ASN A 264 -38.17 52.77 4.41
N ILE A 265 -37.22 53.71 4.40
CA ILE A 265 -36.34 53.97 5.56
C ILE A 265 -37.14 54.44 6.78
N ASP A 266 -38.17 55.26 6.60
CA ASP A 266 -39.02 55.73 7.70
C ASP A 266 -39.75 54.56 8.38
N ASP A 267 -40.27 53.60 7.61
CA ASP A 267 -40.88 52.37 8.14
C ASP A 267 -39.87 51.54 8.95
N MET A 268 -38.60 51.46 8.48
CA MET A 268 -37.52 50.75 9.19
C MET A 268 -37.18 51.43 10.52
N ASP A 269 -37.08 52.75 10.51
CA ASP A 269 -36.86 53.55 11.73
C ASP A 269 -38.04 53.40 12.70
N GLU A 270 -39.29 53.36 12.20
CA GLU A 270 -40.48 53.15 13.03
C GLU A 270 -40.49 51.76 13.67
N LEU A 271 -40.20 50.70 12.90
CA LEU A 271 -40.04 49.33 13.41
C LEU A 271 -38.94 49.27 14.49
N GLN A 272 -37.79 49.89 14.24
CA GLN A 272 -36.69 49.95 15.20
C GLN A 272 -37.10 50.69 16.48
N ASN A 273 -37.76 51.85 16.35
CA ASN A 273 -38.19 52.66 17.48
C ASN A 273 -39.23 51.95 18.34
N VAL A 274 -40.22 51.28 17.73
CA VAL A 274 -41.23 50.50 18.47
C VAL A 274 -40.56 49.37 19.25
N MET A 275 -39.63 48.64 18.65
CA MET A 275 -38.94 47.55 19.35
C MET A 275 -37.98 48.05 20.44
N GLN A 276 -37.29 49.17 20.20
CA GLN A 276 -36.45 49.85 21.19
C GLN A 276 -37.28 50.33 22.38
N ASP A 277 -38.43 50.95 22.14
CA ASP A 277 -39.34 51.44 23.17
C ASP A 277 -39.96 50.30 23.96
N LEU A 278 -40.49 49.27 23.29
CA LEU A 278 -41.02 48.07 23.91
C LEU A 278 -39.99 47.44 24.87
N SER A 279 -38.73 47.36 24.43
CA SER A 279 -37.65 46.76 25.22
C SER A 279 -37.23 47.63 26.40
N SER A 280 -36.89 48.89 26.14
CA SER A 280 -36.25 49.79 27.12
C SER A 280 -37.23 50.44 28.10
N LYS A 281 -38.46 50.75 27.67
CA LYS A 281 -39.46 51.45 28.48
C LYS A 281 -40.48 50.51 29.14
N HIS A 282 -40.69 49.31 28.60
CA HIS A 282 -41.71 48.39 29.10
C HIS A 282 -41.13 47.06 29.61
N ILE A 283 -40.47 46.27 28.77
CA ILE A 283 -40.04 44.91 29.14
C ILE A 283 -38.98 44.93 30.24
N ILE A 284 -37.86 45.65 30.06
CA ILE A 284 -36.80 45.69 31.07
C ILE A 284 -37.30 46.24 32.41
N PRO A 285 -38.04 47.39 32.46
CA PRO A 285 -38.61 47.88 33.71
C PRO A 285 -39.62 46.92 34.36
N HIS A 286 -40.44 46.21 33.57
CA HIS A 286 -41.37 45.21 34.10
C HIS A 286 -40.62 44.04 34.74
N MET A 287 -39.58 43.52 34.07
CA MET A 287 -38.74 42.45 34.60
C MET A 287 -38.03 42.89 35.88
N GLU A 288 -37.46 44.10 35.91
CA GLU A 288 -36.85 44.69 37.12
C GLU A 288 -37.86 44.73 38.29
N GLN A 289 -39.06 45.24 38.04
CA GLN A 289 -40.09 45.34 39.06
C GLN A 289 -40.54 43.96 39.55
N LYS A 290 -40.69 42.98 38.64
CA LYS A 290 -41.03 41.60 38.99
C LYS A 290 -39.95 40.98 39.86
N ILE A 291 -38.67 41.17 39.54
CA ILE A 291 -37.53 40.73 40.36
C ILE A 291 -37.64 41.28 41.78
N ARG A 292 -37.90 42.58 41.94
CA ARG A 292 -38.02 43.20 43.28
C ARG A 292 -39.17 42.62 44.09
N VAL A 293 -40.34 42.49 43.48
CA VAL A 293 -41.53 41.94 44.14
C VAL A 293 -41.28 40.50 44.58
N LEU A 294 -40.76 39.66 43.68
CA LEU A 294 -40.47 38.26 43.98
C LEU A 294 -39.38 38.15 45.06
N ASN A 295 -38.30 38.94 44.99
CA ASN A 295 -37.22 38.91 45.98
C ASN A 295 -37.71 39.30 47.39
N GLN A 296 -38.62 40.29 47.49
CA GLN A 296 -39.27 40.65 48.75
C GLN A 296 -40.15 39.53 49.29
N GLN A 297 -40.95 38.89 48.43
CA GLN A 297 -41.80 37.74 48.79
C GLN A 297 -40.97 36.56 49.29
N VAL A 298 -39.92 36.18 48.57
CA VAL A 298 -39.00 35.09 48.94
C VAL A 298 -38.32 35.37 50.28
N SER A 299 -37.83 36.60 50.47
CA SER A 299 -37.20 37.03 51.72
C SER A 299 -38.18 37.01 52.92
N ALA A 300 -39.42 37.45 52.71
CA ALA A 300 -40.45 37.47 53.75
C ALA A 300 -40.86 36.05 54.19
N THR A 301 -41.14 35.17 53.21
CA THR A 301 -41.56 33.79 53.47
C THR A 301 -40.46 33.00 54.18
N ARG A 302 -39.19 33.14 53.77
CA ARG A 302 -38.08 32.40 54.40
C ARG A 302 -37.63 32.96 55.75
N ARG A 303 -37.82 34.25 56.03
CA ARG A 303 -37.62 34.81 57.39
C ARG A 303 -38.61 34.20 58.41
N GLY A 304 -39.85 33.95 58.00
CA GLY A 304 -40.85 33.23 58.81
C GLY A 304 -40.49 31.76 59.05
N PHE A 305 -39.97 31.08 58.02
CA PHE A 305 -39.53 29.68 58.12
C PHE A 305 -38.27 29.47 58.97
N ARG A 306 -37.36 30.45 59.10
CA ARG A 306 -36.18 30.32 60.00
C ARG A 306 -36.57 30.00 61.45
N ASN A 307 -37.76 30.40 61.88
CA ASN A 307 -38.33 30.04 63.19
C ASN A 307 -39.06 28.68 63.21
N GLN A 308 -39.56 28.21 62.06
CA GLN A 308 -40.19 26.89 61.91
C GLN A 308 -39.22 25.75 61.57
N ILE A 309 -38.03 26.06 61.03
CA ILE A 309 -36.98 25.08 60.71
C ILE A 309 -36.47 24.37 61.98
N LYS A 310 -36.57 24.98 63.16
CA LYS A 310 -36.33 24.26 64.44
C LYS A 310 -37.31 23.10 64.68
N ASN A 311 -38.50 23.13 64.08
CA ASN A 311 -39.51 22.06 64.20
C ASN A 311 -39.49 21.05 63.05
N LEU A 312 -38.88 21.37 61.90
CA LEU A 312 -38.77 20.45 60.75
C LEU A 312 -37.67 19.39 60.93
N TRP A 313 -36.64 19.66 61.72
CA TRP A 313 -35.51 18.74 61.96
C TRP A 313 -35.88 17.51 62.82
N TRP A 314 -37.14 17.40 63.28
CA TRP A 314 -37.68 16.28 64.05
C TRP A 314 -38.68 15.38 63.31
N ARG A 315 -39.03 15.67 62.05
CA ARG A 315 -39.80 14.72 61.22
C ARG A 315 -38.87 13.84 60.40
N LYS A 316 -38.22 12.89 61.07
CA LYS A 316 -37.62 11.73 60.43
C LYS A 316 -38.53 10.53 60.69
N GLY A 317 -39.19 10.06 59.63
CA GLY A 317 -39.95 8.81 59.61
C GLY A 317 -41.38 8.91 60.15
N LYS A 318 -42.35 9.07 59.23
CA LYS A 318 -43.64 8.37 59.34
C LYS A 318 -44.16 8.13 57.92
N GLU A 319 -44.40 6.86 57.64
CA GLU A 319 -44.89 6.27 56.40
C GLU A 319 -46.28 6.79 56.02
N ASP A 320 -46.49 6.81 54.70
CA ASP A 320 -47.72 6.63 53.94
C ASP A 320 -49.05 7.05 54.56
N THR A 321 -49.51 8.23 54.14
CA THR A 321 -50.93 8.52 53.93
C THR A 321 -51.09 9.12 52.53
N PRO A 322 -51.83 8.48 51.60
CA PRO A 322 -52.09 9.02 50.29
C PRO A 322 -53.26 10.00 50.39
N ASP A 323 -52.99 11.24 50.75
CA ASP A 323 -53.99 12.30 50.56
C ASP A 323 -53.88 12.84 49.13
N THR A 324 -55.00 12.69 48.46
CA THR A 324 -55.29 12.98 47.07
C THR A 324 -55.08 14.48 46.79
N GLN A 325 -53.97 14.84 46.16
CA GLN A 325 -53.87 16.09 45.41
C GLN A 325 -53.56 15.75 43.95
N ASN A 326 -54.61 15.48 43.17
CA ASN A 326 -54.55 15.41 41.71
C ASN A 326 -54.35 16.81 41.10
N GLY A 327 -53.24 17.47 41.44
CA GLY A 327 -52.83 18.75 40.88
C GLY A 327 -51.30 18.81 40.75
N PRO A 328 -50.76 19.53 39.76
CA PRO A 328 -49.32 19.63 39.58
C PRO A 328 -48.64 20.25 40.82
N MET A 329 -47.67 19.53 41.39
CA MET A 329 -46.98 19.87 42.65
C MET A 329 -46.30 21.25 42.63
N TYR A 330 -45.87 21.71 41.45
CA TYR A 330 -45.24 23.03 41.27
C TYR A 330 -45.98 23.85 40.21
N THR A 331 -47.05 24.55 40.61
CA THR A 331 -47.68 25.57 39.78
C THR A 331 -46.89 26.88 39.80
N PHE A 332 -47.21 27.82 38.91
CA PHE A 332 -46.61 29.15 38.85
C PHE A 332 -46.71 29.93 40.18
N SER A 333 -47.72 29.60 41.00
CA SER A 333 -47.97 30.24 42.29
C SER A 333 -47.12 29.70 43.45
N SER A 334 -46.44 28.56 43.28
CA SER A 334 -45.60 27.99 44.32
C SER A 334 -44.38 28.89 44.57
N ILE A 335 -43.87 28.89 45.80
CA ILE A 335 -42.72 29.71 46.16
C ILE A 335 -41.47 29.25 45.40
N GLU A 336 -41.34 27.96 45.11
CA GLU A 336 -40.25 27.38 44.33
C GLU A 336 -40.30 27.86 42.88
N SER A 337 -41.47 27.85 42.23
CA SER A 337 -41.64 28.38 40.87
C SER A 337 -41.34 29.88 40.82
N GLN A 338 -41.75 30.64 41.83
CA GLN A 338 -41.45 32.06 41.96
C GLN A 338 -39.94 32.33 42.12
N ILE A 339 -39.24 31.54 42.92
CA ILE A 339 -37.77 31.64 43.03
C ILE A 339 -37.10 31.29 41.70
N ARG A 340 -37.67 30.33 40.93
CA ARG A 340 -37.11 29.96 39.63
C ARG A 340 -37.23 31.10 38.62
N VAL A 341 -38.42 31.71 38.52
CA VAL A 341 -38.66 32.90 37.68
C VAL A 341 -37.76 34.06 38.10
N LEU A 342 -37.61 34.31 39.41
CA LEU A 342 -36.70 35.33 39.93
C LEU A 342 -35.25 35.09 39.49
N GLY A 343 -34.76 33.85 39.59
CA GLY A 343 -33.41 33.47 39.15
C GLY A 343 -33.22 33.65 37.64
N ASP A 344 -34.17 33.18 36.84
CA ASP A 344 -34.12 33.27 35.37
C ASP A 344 -34.21 34.73 34.88
N TYR A 345 -35.04 35.57 35.51
CA TYR A 345 -35.10 37.00 35.19
C TYR A 345 -33.80 37.72 35.57
N ALA A 346 -33.23 37.40 36.74
CA ALA A 346 -31.95 37.96 37.16
C ALA A 346 -30.84 37.56 36.18
N PHE A 347 -30.82 36.31 35.71
CA PHE A 347 -29.86 35.84 34.70
C PHE A 347 -30.01 36.62 33.37
N MET A 348 -31.23 36.76 32.85
CA MET A 348 -31.51 37.50 31.61
C MET A 348 -31.14 38.99 31.72
N LEU A 349 -31.32 39.60 32.90
CA LEU A 349 -30.89 40.98 33.18
C LEU A 349 -29.42 41.07 33.62
N ARG A 350 -28.65 39.97 33.60
CA ARG A 350 -27.21 39.91 33.93
C ARG A 350 -26.83 40.16 35.39
N ASP A 351 -27.78 40.06 36.31
CA ASP A 351 -27.50 39.95 37.74
C ASP A 351 -27.24 38.48 38.10
N TYR A 352 -26.06 37.99 37.68
CA TYR A 352 -25.67 36.60 37.84
C TYR A 352 -25.48 36.23 39.32
N GLU A 353 -25.13 37.18 40.20
CA GLU A 353 -24.99 36.92 41.64
C GLU A 353 -26.35 36.62 42.28
N LEU A 354 -27.36 37.44 41.98
CA LEU A 354 -28.73 37.21 42.43
C LEU A 354 -29.28 35.90 41.86
N ALA A 355 -29.05 35.63 40.57
CA ALA A 355 -29.45 34.38 39.94
C ALA A 355 -28.86 33.16 40.66
N LEU A 356 -27.53 33.15 40.88
CA LEU A 356 -26.83 32.05 41.56
C LEU A 356 -27.36 31.80 42.97
N SER A 357 -27.64 32.87 43.73
CA SER A 357 -28.16 32.76 45.10
C SER A 357 -29.53 32.08 45.14
N ASN A 358 -30.41 32.40 44.19
CA ASN A 358 -31.75 31.81 44.06
C ASN A 358 -31.69 30.36 43.56
N TYR A 359 -30.83 30.06 42.59
CA TYR A 359 -30.64 28.70 42.12
C TYR A 359 -30.08 27.76 43.20
N ARG A 360 -29.14 28.23 44.05
CA ARG A 360 -28.64 27.43 45.18
C ARG A 360 -29.74 27.07 46.19
N LEU A 361 -30.67 27.99 46.45
CA LEU A 361 -31.83 27.74 47.30
C LEU A 361 -32.68 26.62 46.71
N LEU A 362 -33.10 26.76 45.45
CA LEU A 362 -33.92 25.76 44.75
C LEU A 362 -33.25 24.40 44.63
N SER A 363 -31.94 24.39 44.38
CA SER A 363 -31.20 23.15 44.23
C SER A 363 -31.29 22.28 45.48
N THR A 364 -31.37 22.88 46.66
CA THR A 364 -31.48 22.14 47.92
C THR A 364 -32.89 21.57 48.07
N ASP A 365 -33.91 22.40 47.79
CA ASP A 365 -35.31 22.03 47.94
C ASP A 365 -35.72 20.94 46.93
N TYR A 366 -35.44 21.12 45.64
CA TYR A 366 -35.76 20.11 44.61
C TYR A 366 -35.02 18.79 44.82
N LYS A 367 -33.83 18.81 45.43
CA LYS A 367 -33.10 17.58 45.78
C LYS A 367 -33.76 16.83 46.93
N ILE A 368 -34.25 17.55 47.94
CA ILE A 368 -34.99 16.97 49.07
C ILE A 368 -36.31 16.38 48.58
N ASP A 369 -37.01 17.11 47.71
CA ASP A 369 -38.29 16.71 47.12
C ASP A 369 -38.15 15.62 46.04
N LYS A 370 -36.92 15.26 45.66
CA LYS A 370 -36.58 14.26 44.62
C LYS A 370 -37.17 14.58 43.24
N VAL A 371 -37.32 15.86 42.91
CA VAL A 371 -37.87 16.30 41.62
C VAL A 371 -36.73 16.53 40.64
N TRP A 372 -36.22 15.42 40.10
CA TRP A 372 -34.94 15.37 39.39
C TRP A 372 -34.84 16.24 38.14
N LYS A 373 -35.91 16.39 37.35
CA LYS A 373 -35.93 17.24 36.13
C LYS A 373 -35.69 18.72 36.48
N ARG A 374 -36.41 19.21 37.49
CA ARG A 374 -36.28 20.59 37.99
C ARG A 374 -34.94 20.80 38.70
N TYR A 375 -34.48 19.81 39.48
CA TYR A 375 -33.14 19.83 40.08
C TYR A 375 -32.03 19.91 39.03
N ALA A 376 -32.10 19.12 37.96
CA ALA A 376 -31.13 19.16 36.87
C ALA A 376 -31.11 20.52 36.15
N GLY A 377 -32.28 21.10 35.86
CA GLY A 377 -32.36 22.42 35.22
C GLY A 377 -31.88 23.57 36.12
N VAL A 378 -31.97 23.42 37.44
CA VAL A 378 -31.33 24.37 38.37
C VAL A 378 -29.81 24.17 38.41
N GLN A 379 -29.33 22.93 38.41
CA GLN A 379 -27.90 22.63 38.37
C GLN A 379 -27.24 23.12 37.06
N GLU A 380 -27.91 22.97 35.93
CA GLU A 380 -27.46 23.50 34.63
C GLU A 380 -27.30 25.02 34.71
N MET A 381 -28.35 25.74 35.16
CA MET A 381 -28.28 27.18 35.32
C MET A 381 -27.24 27.64 36.34
N MET A 382 -27.03 26.91 37.44
CA MET A 382 -25.93 27.19 38.38
C MET A 382 -24.57 27.09 37.69
N GLY A 383 -24.35 26.05 36.89
CA GLY A 383 -23.12 25.85 36.13
C GLY A 383 -22.84 27.00 35.15
N LEU A 384 -23.86 27.42 34.39
CA LEU A 384 -23.78 28.57 33.49
C LEU A 384 -23.54 29.88 34.26
N THR A 385 -24.17 30.06 35.41
CA THR A 385 -24.04 31.28 36.22
C THR A 385 -22.64 31.39 36.84
N TYR A 386 -22.07 30.28 37.35
CA TYR A 386 -20.67 30.25 37.79
C TYR A 386 -19.71 30.61 36.67
N PHE A 387 -19.96 30.09 35.46
CA PHE A 387 -19.17 30.43 34.28
C PHE A 387 -19.26 31.93 33.93
N MET A 388 -20.46 32.51 33.89
CA MET A 388 -20.65 33.94 33.57
C MET A 388 -20.06 34.87 34.62
N LEU A 389 -20.02 34.46 35.89
CA LEU A 389 -19.36 35.19 36.98
C LEU A 389 -17.83 35.03 36.98
N ASP A 390 -17.28 34.15 36.14
CA ASP A 390 -15.89 33.68 36.22
C ASP A 390 -15.51 33.19 37.64
N GLN A 391 -16.50 32.64 38.36
CA GLN A 391 -16.35 32.16 39.73
C GLN A 391 -16.24 30.63 39.75
N SER A 392 -15.15 30.12 40.33
CA SER A 392 -14.90 28.69 40.59
C SER A 392 -15.17 27.76 39.39
N SER A 393 -14.14 27.55 38.57
CA SER A 393 -14.22 26.65 37.42
C SER A 393 -14.71 25.23 37.77
N LYS A 394 -14.25 24.72 38.92
CA LYS A 394 -14.61 23.39 39.44
C LYS A 394 -16.09 23.28 39.78
N ASP A 395 -16.66 24.31 40.41
CA ASP A 395 -18.08 24.29 40.76
C ASP A 395 -18.97 24.40 39.51
N ALA A 396 -18.55 25.21 38.53
CA ALA A 396 -19.23 25.28 37.24
C ALA A 396 -19.28 23.91 36.54
N GLU A 397 -18.13 23.23 36.43
CA GLU A 397 -18.03 21.90 35.82
C GLU A 397 -18.80 20.85 36.60
N TYR A 398 -18.70 20.86 37.93
CA TYR A 398 -19.43 19.93 38.80
C TYR A 398 -20.95 20.07 38.62
N CYS A 399 -21.46 21.30 38.59
CA CYS A 399 -22.88 21.58 38.37
C CYS A 399 -23.34 21.10 36.98
N MET A 400 -22.57 21.37 35.92
CA MET A 400 -22.89 20.89 34.56
C MET A 400 -22.87 19.36 34.47
N GLU A 401 -21.87 18.70 35.06
CA GLU A 401 -21.78 17.25 35.07
C GLU A 401 -22.95 16.62 35.85
N ASN A 402 -23.28 17.18 37.02
CA ASN A 402 -24.38 16.70 37.85
C ASN A 402 -25.74 16.92 37.16
N ALA A 403 -25.95 18.06 36.48
CA ALA A 403 -27.13 18.29 35.65
C ALA A 403 -27.25 17.25 34.52
N PHE A 404 -26.18 17.08 33.74
CA PHE A 404 -26.09 16.11 32.65
C PHE A 404 -26.41 14.68 33.11
N ASN A 405 -25.75 14.24 34.19
CA ASN A 405 -25.98 12.91 34.77
C ASN A 405 -27.40 12.74 35.29
N THR A 406 -27.99 13.77 35.89
CA THR A 406 -29.36 13.71 36.40
C THR A 406 -30.37 13.61 35.25
N TYR A 407 -30.20 14.40 34.18
CA TYR A 407 -31.05 14.31 33.00
C TYR A 407 -30.98 12.93 32.34
N LEU A 408 -29.79 12.31 32.28
CA LEU A 408 -29.62 10.93 31.80
C LEU A 408 -30.20 9.88 32.76
N ALA A 409 -29.97 10.01 34.06
CA ALA A 409 -30.43 9.05 35.07
C ALA A 409 -31.96 9.03 35.21
N GLN A 410 -32.62 10.17 34.96
CA GLN A 410 -34.08 10.22 34.94
C GLN A 410 -34.68 9.30 33.87
N LYS A 411 -34.02 9.16 32.71
CA LYS A 411 -34.39 8.15 31.68
C LYS A 411 -34.32 6.74 32.27
N ALA A 412 -33.21 6.38 32.91
CA ALA A 412 -32.98 5.03 33.45
C ALA A 412 -33.94 4.67 34.59
N ASN A 413 -34.26 5.61 35.47
CA ASN A 413 -35.22 5.40 36.55
C ASN A 413 -36.65 5.22 36.02
N ILE A 414 -37.07 6.01 35.03
CA ILE A 414 -38.38 5.83 34.37
C ILE A 414 -38.43 4.46 33.68
N LEU A 415 -37.38 4.08 32.93
CA LEU A 415 -37.29 2.79 32.25
C LEU A 415 -37.28 1.58 33.22
N SER A 416 -36.65 1.73 34.39
CA SER A 416 -36.61 0.69 35.42
C SER A 416 -37.95 0.50 36.12
N VAL A 417 -38.74 1.57 36.28
CA VAL A 417 -40.11 1.48 36.80
C VAL A 417 -41.02 0.82 35.76
N MET A 418 -40.85 1.13 34.47
CA MET A 418 -41.58 0.49 33.36
C MET A 418 -41.34 -1.02 33.27
N ASN A 419 -40.14 -1.51 33.59
CA ASN A 419 -39.78 -2.93 33.50
C ASN A 419 -40.13 -3.76 34.77
N GLY A 420 -40.63 -3.11 35.82
CA GLY A 420 -40.91 -3.73 37.12
C GLY A 420 -42.40 -3.88 37.48
N LEU A 421 -43.31 -3.52 36.57
CA LEU A 421 -44.76 -3.62 36.77
C LEU A 421 -45.31 -4.89 36.09
N ASP A 422 -46.15 -5.65 36.81
CA ASP A 422 -46.86 -6.82 36.28
C ASP A 422 -47.99 -6.40 35.33
N GLU A 423 -48.24 -7.17 34.27
CA GLU A 423 -49.22 -6.89 33.18
C GLU A 423 -50.66 -6.62 33.65
N GLN A 424 -51.03 -6.95 34.89
CA GLN A 424 -52.38 -6.73 35.46
C GLN A 424 -52.56 -5.38 36.18
N GLU A 425 -51.50 -4.65 36.53
CA GLU A 425 -51.61 -3.30 37.12
C GLU A 425 -51.71 -2.18 36.06
N VAL A 426 -51.59 -2.54 34.77
CA VAL A 426 -51.60 -1.62 33.62
C VAL A 426 -53.00 -1.05 33.32
N GLU A 427 -54.09 -1.65 33.82
CA GLU A 427 -55.45 -1.11 33.66
C GLU A 427 -55.73 0.12 34.56
N GLY A 428 -54.82 0.45 35.49
CA GLY A 428 -54.91 1.58 36.42
C GLY A 428 -54.14 2.84 36.00
N GLY A 429 -54.08 3.15 34.70
CA GLY A 429 -53.75 4.49 34.19
C GLY A 429 -52.28 4.90 34.20
N LEU A 430 -51.58 4.65 33.08
CA LEU A 430 -50.38 5.41 32.71
C LEU A 430 -50.66 6.18 31.41
N CYS A 431 -50.30 7.45 31.42
CA CYS A 431 -50.56 8.40 30.34
C CYS A 431 -49.48 8.27 29.25
N GLU A 432 -49.80 8.56 27.99
CA GLU A 432 -48.79 8.71 26.90
C GLU A 432 -47.64 9.68 27.24
N GLU A 433 -47.85 10.56 28.22
CA GLU A 433 -46.89 11.56 28.69
C GLU A 433 -45.64 10.97 29.35
N ASP A 434 -45.75 9.85 30.08
CA ASP A 434 -44.62 9.26 30.82
C ASP A 434 -43.56 8.62 29.89
N VAL A 435 -44.01 8.07 28.76
CA VAL A 435 -43.12 7.54 27.69
C VAL A 435 -42.48 8.69 26.90
N LYS A 436 -43.22 9.77 26.62
CA LYS A 436 -42.69 10.99 25.99
C LYS A 436 -41.62 11.66 26.86
N LEU A 437 -41.78 11.64 28.19
CA LEU A 437 -40.85 12.23 29.15
C LEU A 437 -39.45 11.56 29.13
N GLY A 438 -39.39 10.24 28.94
CA GLY A 438 -38.13 9.49 28.79
C GLY A 438 -37.31 9.87 27.55
N SER A 439 -37.96 10.26 26.46
CA SER A 439 -37.31 10.75 25.22
C SER A 439 -36.86 12.22 25.29
N SER A 440 -37.55 13.04 26.11
CA SER A 440 -37.22 14.46 26.33
C SER A 440 -35.96 14.61 27.18
N GLY A 441 -35.76 13.78 28.21
CA GLY A 441 -34.59 13.82 29.09
C GLY A 441 -33.24 13.68 28.35
N GLN A 442 -33.16 12.81 27.34
CA GLN A 442 -31.95 12.64 26.53
C GLN A 442 -31.62 13.90 25.70
N ARG A 443 -32.63 14.54 25.09
CA ARG A 443 -32.43 15.75 24.27
C ARG A 443 -32.00 16.93 25.14
N ILE A 444 -32.57 17.05 26.34
CA ILE A 444 -32.15 18.07 27.31
C ILE A 444 -30.73 17.79 27.83
N ALA A 445 -30.40 16.54 28.15
CA ALA A 445 -29.03 16.15 28.49
C ALA A 445 -28.05 16.50 27.37
N THR A 446 -28.46 16.30 26.12
CA THR A 446 -27.66 16.64 24.94
C THR A 446 -27.37 18.14 24.87
N ARG A 447 -28.39 19.00 25.03
CA ARG A 447 -28.20 20.46 25.12
C ARG A 447 -27.25 20.83 26.26
N CYS A 448 -27.52 20.34 27.47
CA CYS A 448 -26.68 20.58 28.65
C CYS A 448 -25.22 20.18 28.38
N GLY A 449 -25.03 19.03 27.73
CA GLY A 449 -23.72 18.54 27.32
C GLY A 449 -23.04 19.45 26.31
N LEU A 450 -23.75 19.99 25.31
CA LEU A 450 -23.19 20.95 24.34
C LEU A 450 -22.70 22.23 25.03
N TRP A 451 -23.48 22.78 25.96
CA TRP A 451 -23.06 23.93 26.76
C TRP A 451 -21.85 23.61 27.64
N TRP A 452 -21.82 22.41 28.25
CA TRP A 452 -20.67 21.95 29.02
C TRP A 452 -19.41 21.79 28.16
N VAL A 453 -19.55 21.29 26.94
CA VAL A 453 -18.44 21.19 25.99
C VAL A 453 -17.89 22.57 25.64
N GLU A 454 -18.74 23.53 25.28
CA GLU A 454 -18.27 24.89 24.98
C GLU A 454 -17.59 25.52 26.20
N MET A 455 -18.09 25.28 27.41
CA MET A 455 -17.43 25.69 28.65
C MET A 455 -16.01 25.11 28.76
N LEU A 456 -15.85 23.81 28.54
CA LEU A 456 -14.54 23.15 28.58
C LEU A 456 -13.60 23.66 27.48
N LYS A 457 -14.11 23.90 26.26
CA LYS A 457 -13.34 24.44 25.14
C LYS A 457 -12.82 25.84 25.44
N THR A 458 -13.60 26.72 26.09
CA THR A 458 -13.12 28.05 26.51
C THR A 458 -11.98 28.02 27.53
N ARG A 459 -11.81 26.87 28.21
CA ARG A 459 -10.77 26.62 29.21
C ARG A 459 -9.60 25.79 28.65
N ASP A 460 -9.52 25.63 27.32
CA ASP A 460 -8.52 24.77 26.64
C ASP A 460 -8.55 23.28 27.05
N GLN A 461 -9.64 22.80 27.69
CA GLN A 461 -9.82 21.42 28.13
C GLN A 461 -10.46 20.55 27.03
N PHE A 462 -9.80 20.48 25.87
CA PHE A 462 -10.35 19.80 24.70
C PHE A 462 -10.51 18.28 24.88
N LYS A 463 -9.66 17.63 25.70
CA LYS A 463 -9.73 16.18 25.93
C LYS A 463 -10.98 15.82 26.74
N GLU A 464 -11.29 16.62 27.74
CA GLU A 464 -12.48 16.52 28.56
C GLU A 464 -13.72 16.82 27.70
N ALA A 465 -13.68 17.89 26.89
CA ALA A 465 -14.73 18.21 25.92
C ALA A 465 -15.04 17.05 24.96
N ALA A 466 -14.00 16.40 24.41
CA ALA A 466 -14.17 15.23 23.55
C ALA A 466 -14.85 14.05 24.27
N THR A 467 -14.56 13.89 25.57
CA THR A 467 -15.19 12.86 26.40
C THR A 467 -16.67 13.17 26.61
N VAL A 468 -17.03 14.44 26.80
CA VAL A 468 -18.43 14.86 26.91
C VAL A 468 -19.18 14.65 25.59
N TYR A 469 -18.63 15.03 24.43
CA TYR A 469 -19.24 14.72 23.12
C TYR A 469 -19.50 13.21 22.94
N PHE A 470 -18.55 12.36 23.36
CA PHE A 470 -18.73 10.91 23.33
C PHE A 470 -19.81 10.41 24.32
N ARG A 471 -20.02 11.10 25.45
CA ARG A 471 -21.12 10.76 26.39
C ARG A 471 -22.47 11.23 25.87
N ILE A 472 -22.49 12.33 25.12
CA ILE A 472 -23.71 12.87 24.49
C ILE A 472 -24.17 11.99 23.33
N SER A 473 -23.25 11.33 22.61
CA SER A 473 -23.61 10.41 21.52
C SER A 473 -24.55 9.32 22.05
N GLY A 474 -25.84 9.45 21.71
CA GLY A 474 -26.93 8.61 22.21
C GLY A 474 -27.35 7.52 21.23
N GLU A 475 -28.59 7.06 21.36
CA GLU A 475 -29.17 5.99 20.53
C GLU A 475 -29.45 6.42 19.09
N GLU A 476 -29.71 7.71 18.84
CA GLU A 476 -29.97 8.20 17.49
C GLU A 476 -28.67 8.24 16.66
N PRO A 477 -28.58 7.47 15.56
CA PRO A 477 -27.32 7.27 14.86
C PRO A 477 -26.83 8.54 14.16
N LEU A 478 -27.73 9.38 13.65
CA LEU A 478 -27.37 10.61 12.93
C LEU A 478 -26.77 11.64 13.88
N HIS A 479 -27.45 11.89 15.00
CA HIS A 479 -26.95 12.74 16.07
C HIS A 479 -25.58 12.27 16.58
N SER A 480 -25.44 10.97 16.84
CA SER A 480 -24.17 10.38 17.28
C SER A 480 -23.06 10.52 16.24
N ALA A 481 -23.37 10.47 14.95
CA ALA A 481 -22.39 10.72 13.89
C ALA A 481 -21.78 12.13 14.00
N VAL A 482 -22.65 13.15 14.19
CA VAL A 482 -22.23 14.55 14.36
C VAL A 482 -21.39 14.72 15.62
N MET A 483 -21.85 14.20 16.76
CA MET A 483 -21.13 14.34 18.03
C MET A 483 -19.75 13.68 18.01
N LEU A 484 -19.62 12.50 17.40
CA LEU A 484 -18.33 11.82 17.24
C LEU A 484 -17.39 12.60 16.32
N GLU A 485 -17.91 13.25 15.28
CA GLU A 485 -17.12 14.13 14.44
C GLU A 485 -16.58 15.31 15.25
N GLN A 486 -17.42 15.97 16.04
CA GLN A 486 -16.99 17.09 16.89
C GLN A 486 -16.01 16.65 17.98
N ALA A 487 -16.21 15.46 18.57
CA ALA A 487 -15.26 14.85 19.48
C ALA A 487 -13.88 14.65 18.82
N SER A 488 -13.86 14.27 17.54
CA SER A 488 -12.63 14.09 16.79
C SER A 488 -11.83 15.41 16.72
N TYR A 489 -12.48 16.52 16.37
CA TYR A 489 -11.81 17.83 16.31
C TYR A 489 -11.27 18.26 17.68
N CYS A 490 -11.99 17.97 18.76
CA CYS A 490 -11.46 18.20 20.11
C CYS A 490 -10.17 17.39 20.39
N TYR A 491 -10.07 16.13 19.94
CA TYR A 491 -8.81 15.37 20.04
C TYR A 491 -7.68 15.94 19.18
N LEU A 492 -8.00 16.58 18.06
CA LEU A 492 -7.03 17.28 17.22
C LEU A 492 -6.48 18.54 17.92
N PHE A 493 -7.34 19.33 18.58
CA PHE A 493 -6.95 20.56 19.27
C PHE A 493 -6.40 20.35 20.69
N ALA A 494 -6.46 19.13 21.23
CA ALA A 494 -5.85 18.80 22.50
C ALA A 494 -4.33 19.08 22.49
N LYS A 495 -3.77 19.44 23.65
CA LYS A 495 -2.33 19.68 23.82
C LYS A 495 -1.72 18.59 24.72
N PRO A 496 -0.93 17.63 24.19
CA PRO A 496 -0.55 17.43 22.80
C PRO A 496 -1.68 16.80 21.93
N PRO A 497 -1.64 16.99 20.59
CA PRO A 497 -2.69 16.53 19.68
C PRO A 497 -2.76 14.99 19.65
N MET A 498 -3.97 14.45 19.76
CA MET A 498 -4.23 13.01 19.84
C MET A 498 -4.68 12.45 18.48
N LEU A 499 -3.81 12.51 17.48
CA LEU A 499 -4.12 12.15 16.08
C LEU A 499 -4.77 10.78 15.90
N ARG A 500 -4.32 9.77 16.67
CA ARG A 500 -4.93 8.43 16.62
C ARG A 500 -6.40 8.45 17.07
N LYS A 501 -6.73 9.18 18.13
CA LYS A 501 -8.12 9.31 18.59
C LYS A 501 -8.93 10.13 17.59
N TYR A 502 -8.37 11.19 17.03
CA TYR A 502 -8.97 11.98 15.96
C TYR A 502 -9.37 11.09 14.77
N GLY A 503 -8.41 10.38 14.16
CA GLY A 503 -8.69 9.49 13.03
C GLY A 503 -9.68 8.38 13.36
N PHE A 504 -9.61 7.78 14.55
CA PHE A 504 -10.54 6.73 14.97
C PHE A 504 -11.98 7.22 15.13
N HIS A 505 -12.20 8.38 15.73
CA HIS A 505 -13.56 8.93 15.90
C HIS A 505 -14.16 9.40 14.58
N LEU A 506 -13.35 9.88 13.64
CA LEU A 506 -13.81 10.17 12.27
C LEU A 506 -14.30 8.92 11.53
N VAL A 507 -13.62 7.79 11.67
CA VAL A 507 -14.07 6.51 11.09
C VAL A 507 -15.40 6.07 11.70
N LEU A 508 -15.55 6.13 13.03
CA LEU A 508 -16.82 5.81 13.69
C LEU A 508 -17.97 6.75 13.25
N SER A 509 -17.68 8.04 13.15
CA SER A 509 -18.63 9.05 12.64
C SER A 509 -19.06 8.73 11.22
N GLY A 510 -18.12 8.40 10.32
CA GLY A 510 -18.45 8.05 8.93
C GLY A 510 -19.30 6.78 8.79
N ASP A 511 -19.08 5.77 9.64
CA ASP A 511 -19.93 4.56 9.69
C ASP A 511 -21.37 4.91 10.06
N LEU A 512 -21.55 5.78 11.06
CA LEU A 512 -22.87 6.23 11.48
C LEU A 512 -23.54 7.12 10.42
N TYR A 513 -22.80 8.03 9.78
CA TYR A 513 -23.32 8.81 8.65
C TYR A 513 -23.79 7.90 7.52
N LYS A 514 -23.02 6.84 7.20
CA LYS A 514 -23.43 5.91 6.15
C LYS A 514 -24.70 5.13 6.51
N LYS A 515 -24.88 4.75 7.78
CA LYS A 515 -26.11 4.09 8.29
C LYS A 515 -27.34 5.01 8.22
N CYS A 516 -27.15 6.32 8.21
CA CYS A 516 -28.21 7.32 8.11
C CYS A 516 -28.39 7.87 6.69
N ASP A 517 -27.87 7.16 5.67
CA ASP A 517 -27.89 7.55 4.26
C ASP A 517 -27.18 8.88 3.93
N GLN A 518 -26.35 9.39 4.83
CA GLN A 518 -25.54 10.59 4.64
C GLN A 518 -24.17 10.25 4.02
N MET A 519 -24.17 9.64 2.84
CA MET A 519 -22.95 9.11 2.20
C MET A 519 -21.88 10.18 1.92
N LYS A 520 -22.29 11.41 1.57
CA LYS A 520 -21.37 12.53 1.30
C LYS A 520 -20.55 12.91 2.54
N HIS A 521 -21.21 12.97 3.71
CA HIS A 521 -20.54 13.19 5.00
C HIS A 521 -19.67 11.99 5.40
N ALA A 522 -20.14 10.77 5.14
CA ALA A 522 -19.34 9.56 5.40
C ALA A 522 -18.01 9.57 4.62
N ILE A 523 -18.03 9.95 3.34
CA ILE A 523 -16.81 10.11 2.54
C ILE A 523 -15.93 11.23 3.12
N ARG A 524 -16.50 12.40 3.44
CA ARG A 524 -15.76 13.54 4.00
C ARG A 524 -15.00 13.18 5.28
N THR A 525 -15.65 12.51 6.23
CA THR A 525 -15.00 12.13 7.50
C THR A 525 -13.93 11.05 7.29
N TYR A 526 -14.20 10.05 6.45
CA TYR A 526 -13.24 9.01 6.10
C TYR A 526 -12.00 9.57 5.38
N ARG A 527 -12.18 10.55 4.48
CA ARG A 527 -11.07 11.28 3.84
C ARG A 527 -10.21 12.00 4.86
N GLY A 528 -10.83 12.66 5.84
CA GLY A 528 -10.12 13.27 6.97
C GLY A 528 -9.30 12.23 7.74
N ALA A 529 -9.86 11.05 7.99
CA ALA A 529 -9.17 9.96 8.69
C ALA A 529 -7.97 9.40 7.90
N LEU A 530 -8.04 9.34 6.55
CA LEU A 530 -6.92 8.87 5.73
C LEU A 530 -5.65 9.69 5.89
N THR A 531 -5.77 11.00 6.15
CA THR A 531 -4.61 11.89 6.37
C THR A 531 -3.76 11.44 7.57
N VAL A 532 -4.39 10.80 8.57
CA VAL A 532 -3.75 10.28 9.77
C VAL A 532 -3.14 8.90 9.54
N PHE A 533 -3.82 8.04 8.79
CA PHE A 533 -3.41 6.64 8.62
C PHE A 533 -2.39 6.43 7.49
N LYS A 534 -2.22 7.41 6.60
CA LYS A 534 -1.24 7.36 5.50
C LYS A 534 0.19 7.21 6.03
N GLY A 535 0.92 6.19 5.55
CA GLY A 535 2.30 5.92 5.96
C GLY A 535 2.49 5.30 7.34
N THR A 536 1.41 4.95 8.04
CA THR A 536 1.46 4.32 9.37
C THR A 536 1.44 2.78 9.29
N LYS A 537 1.72 2.10 10.42
CA LYS A 537 1.61 0.63 10.55
C LYS A 537 0.17 0.12 10.65
N TRP A 538 -0.82 1.00 10.58
CA TRP A 538 -2.24 0.72 10.86
C TRP A 538 -2.96 0.23 9.61
N SER A 539 -2.42 -0.81 8.98
CA SER A 539 -2.85 -1.25 7.65
C SER A 539 -4.32 -1.71 7.65
N HIS A 540 -4.81 -2.37 8.70
CA HIS A 540 -6.21 -2.82 8.76
C HIS A 540 -7.24 -1.69 8.67
N ILE A 541 -7.06 -0.62 9.47
CA ILE A 541 -7.99 0.53 9.44
C ILE A 541 -7.85 1.28 8.12
N ARG A 542 -6.62 1.45 7.63
CA ARG A 542 -6.39 2.09 6.33
C ARG A 542 -7.09 1.33 5.20
N ASP A 543 -6.96 0.01 5.16
CA ASP A 543 -7.60 -0.83 4.16
C ASP A 543 -9.13 -0.76 4.26
N HIS A 544 -9.69 -0.79 5.48
CA HIS A 544 -11.13 -0.57 5.74
C HIS A 544 -11.60 0.76 5.17
N VAL A 545 -10.89 1.85 5.47
CA VAL A 545 -11.24 3.20 5.03
C VAL A 545 -11.16 3.33 3.50
N HIS A 546 -10.09 2.87 2.86
CA HIS A 546 -9.96 2.90 1.41
C HIS A 546 -11.03 2.04 0.71
N PHE A 547 -11.32 0.84 1.24
CA PHE A 547 -12.32 -0.05 0.66
C PHE A 547 -13.73 0.58 0.70
N HIS A 548 -14.14 1.12 1.86
CA HIS A 548 -15.45 1.74 2.01
C HIS A 548 -15.60 3.03 1.21
N ILE A 549 -14.61 3.93 1.24
CA ILE A 549 -14.62 5.14 0.40
C ILE A 549 -14.73 4.76 -1.08
N GLY A 550 -13.94 3.78 -1.55
CA GLY A 550 -13.96 3.32 -2.93
C GLY A 550 -15.36 2.85 -3.35
N LYS A 551 -16.04 2.06 -2.51
CA LYS A 551 -17.41 1.63 -2.75
C LYS A 551 -18.41 2.78 -2.77
N TRP A 552 -18.27 3.75 -1.87
CA TRP A 552 -19.17 4.91 -1.81
C TRP A 552 -18.99 5.85 -3.00
N TYR A 553 -17.75 6.10 -3.44
CA TYR A 553 -17.51 6.83 -4.70
C TYR A 553 -18.07 6.12 -5.92
N ALA A 554 -17.92 4.79 -6.00
CA ALA A 554 -18.52 4.01 -7.09
C ALA A 554 -20.06 4.10 -7.08
N PHE A 555 -20.68 4.14 -5.89
CA PHE A 555 -22.12 4.36 -5.75
C PHE A 555 -22.55 5.77 -6.21
N LEU A 556 -21.72 6.79 -5.99
CA LEU A 556 -21.94 8.16 -6.47
C LEU A 556 -21.59 8.36 -7.96
N GLY A 557 -21.17 7.30 -8.68
CA GLY A 557 -20.81 7.36 -10.10
C GLY A 557 -19.39 7.87 -10.39
N MET A 558 -18.57 8.13 -9.35
CA MET A 558 -17.20 8.62 -9.47
C MET A 558 -16.20 7.46 -9.56
N PHE A 559 -16.21 6.74 -10.69
CA PHE A 559 -15.45 5.51 -10.85
C PHE A 559 -13.92 5.70 -10.84
N ASP A 560 -13.41 6.81 -11.40
CA ASP A 560 -11.96 7.06 -11.46
C ASP A 560 -11.34 7.17 -10.05
N VAL A 561 -11.99 7.94 -9.17
CA VAL A 561 -11.57 8.11 -7.76
C VAL A 561 -11.80 6.82 -6.97
N ALA A 562 -12.91 6.12 -7.22
CA ALA A 562 -13.21 4.85 -6.58
C ALA A 562 -12.13 3.79 -6.82
N ILE A 563 -11.70 3.64 -8.07
CA ILE A 563 -10.69 2.65 -8.48
C ILE A 563 -9.36 2.97 -7.81
N ASN A 564 -8.93 4.23 -7.80
CA ASN A 564 -7.69 4.63 -7.12
C ASN A 564 -7.69 4.23 -5.63
N HIS A 565 -8.81 4.39 -4.93
CA HIS A 565 -8.89 3.96 -3.53
C HIS A 565 -8.85 2.44 -3.36
N ILE A 566 -9.51 1.67 -4.24
CA ILE A 566 -9.55 0.21 -4.14
C ILE A 566 -8.19 -0.41 -4.51
N LEU A 567 -7.47 0.18 -5.47
CA LEU A 567 -6.12 -0.25 -5.86
C LEU A 567 -5.13 -0.25 -4.69
N GLU A 568 -5.25 0.71 -3.76
CA GLU A 568 -4.42 0.77 -2.54
C GLU A 568 -4.66 -0.40 -1.57
N VAL A 569 -5.79 -1.11 -1.71
CA VAL A 569 -6.20 -2.22 -0.85
C VAL A 569 -5.87 -3.58 -1.47
N LEU A 570 -5.64 -3.65 -2.79
CA LEU A 570 -5.48 -4.94 -3.48
C LEU A 570 -4.24 -5.74 -3.02
N ALA A 571 -3.15 -5.09 -2.59
CA ALA A 571 -1.95 -5.76 -2.09
C ALA A 571 -2.01 -6.06 -0.56
N CYS A 572 -3.14 -6.58 -0.06
CA CYS A 572 -3.41 -6.75 1.38
C CYS A 572 -3.10 -8.15 1.94
N GLY A 573 -1.86 -8.63 1.77
CA GLY A 573 -1.44 -9.96 2.26
C GLY A 573 -1.64 -10.23 3.76
N HIS A 574 -1.77 -9.18 4.57
CA HIS A 574 -1.97 -9.23 6.02
C HIS A 574 -3.44 -9.41 6.45
N GLN A 575 -4.40 -9.29 5.53
CA GLN A 575 -5.82 -9.53 5.79
C GLN A 575 -6.16 -11.03 5.74
N SER A 576 -7.37 -11.41 6.19
CA SER A 576 -7.85 -12.78 6.07
C SER A 576 -8.17 -13.15 4.62
N LYS A 577 -8.17 -14.46 4.30
CA LYS A 577 -8.54 -14.96 2.95
C LYS A 577 -9.91 -14.46 2.51
N THR A 578 -10.92 -14.53 3.39
CA THR A 578 -12.29 -14.08 3.12
C THR A 578 -12.36 -12.59 2.79
N THR A 579 -11.61 -11.75 3.51
CA THR A 579 -11.56 -10.31 3.25
C THR A 579 -10.85 -10.02 1.92
N GLN A 580 -9.77 -10.73 1.61
CA GLN A 580 -9.06 -10.60 0.32
C GLN A 580 -9.96 -10.96 -0.87
N GLU A 581 -10.73 -12.06 -0.77
CA GLU A 581 -11.70 -12.47 -1.79
C GLU A 581 -12.79 -11.40 -1.97
N LEU A 582 -13.30 -10.86 -0.86
CA LEU A 582 -14.32 -9.81 -0.89
C LEU A 582 -13.80 -8.53 -1.57
N PHE A 583 -12.57 -8.11 -1.26
CA PHE A 583 -11.95 -6.94 -1.89
C PHE A 583 -11.75 -7.12 -3.41
N LEU A 584 -11.24 -8.28 -3.84
CA LEU A 584 -11.07 -8.57 -5.27
C LEU A 584 -12.40 -8.68 -6.01
N ARG A 585 -13.39 -9.37 -5.43
CA ARG A 585 -14.71 -9.50 -6.04
C ARG A 585 -15.37 -8.14 -6.26
N ASP A 586 -15.38 -7.29 -5.24
CA ASP A 586 -16.01 -5.97 -5.32
C ASP A 586 -15.22 -5.04 -6.28
N PHE A 587 -13.89 -5.15 -6.34
CA PHE A 587 -13.06 -4.47 -7.34
C PHE A 587 -13.48 -4.83 -8.77
N PHE A 588 -13.59 -6.12 -9.10
CA PHE A 588 -14.01 -6.55 -10.44
C PHE A 588 -15.44 -6.10 -10.77
N GLN A 589 -16.36 -6.12 -9.81
CA GLN A 589 -17.72 -5.61 -10.02
C GLN A 589 -17.74 -4.11 -10.34
N ILE A 590 -16.91 -3.30 -9.67
CA ILE A 590 -16.80 -1.87 -9.93
C ILE A 590 -16.21 -1.62 -11.31
N VAL A 591 -15.13 -2.32 -11.68
CA VAL A 591 -14.53 -2.20 -13.01
C VAL A 591 -15.52 -2.61 -14.11
N GLN A 592 -16.24 -3.73 -13.95
CA GLN A 592 -17.27 -4.16 -14.93
C GLN A 592 -18.35 -3.11 -15.17
N LYS A 593 -18.78 -2.40 -14.11
CA LYS A 593 -19.78 -1.33 -14.22
C LYS A 593 -19.29 -0.10 -14.99
N THR A 594 -17.98 0.11 -15.12
CA THR A 594 -17.44 1.23 -15.91
C THR A 594 -17.57 1.03 -17.42
N GLY A 595 -17.77 -0.21 -17.88
CA GLY A 595 -17.89 -0.55 -19.31
C GLY A 595 -16.63 -0.31 -20.14
N LYS A 596 -15.49 0.03 -19.52
CA LYS A 596 -14.20 0.29 -20.17
C LYS A 596 -13.15 -0.71 -19.67
N THR A 597 -12.24 -1.13 -20.55
CA THR A 597 -10.99 -1.76 -20.12
C THR A 597 -10.15 -0.71 -19.41
N PHE A 598 -10.20 -0.70 -18.08
CA PHE A 598 -9.49 0.27 -17.26
C PHE A 598 -8.01 -0.10 -17.24
N GLU A 599 -7.18 0.62 -17.99
CA GLU A 599 -5.72 0.46 -17.95
C GLU A 599 -5.18 1.18 -16.72
N VAL A 600 -4.68 0.42 -15.75
CA VAL A 600 -4.14 0.96 -14.50
C VAL A 600 -2.63 1.06 -14.62
N SER A 601 -2.09 2.27 -14.54
CA SER A 601 -0.65 2.56 -14.67
C SER A 601 0.25 1.93 -13.60
N MET A 602 -0.34 1.30 -12.57
CA MET A 602 0.34 0.83 -11.36
C MET A 602 -0.46 -0.30 -10.69
N LEU A 603 -0.90 -1.32 -11.42
CA LEU A 603 -1.59 -2.46 -10.80
C LEU A 603 -0.63 -3.16 -9.81
N GLN A 604 -0.96 -3.16 -8.52
CA GLN A 604 -0.09 -3.69 -7.46
C GLN A 604 -0.06 -5.23 -7.41
N LEU A 605 -0.80 -5.91 -8.29
CA LEU A 605 -0.91 -7.36 -8.41
C LEU A 605 -0.62 -7.80 -9.86
N PRO A 606 0.32 -8.74 -10.11
CA PRO A 606 1.27 -9.31 -9.15
C PRO A 606 2.41 -8.31 -8.82
N VAL A 607 3.16 -8.59 -7.75
CA VAL A 607 4.38 -7.84 -7.44
C VAL A 607 5.51 -8.41 -8.28
N ILE A 608 6.10 -7.59 -9.15
CA ILE A 608 7.25 -7.96 -9.99
C ILE A 608 8.54 -7.85 -9.16
N ASP A 609 9.31 -8.94 -9.08
CA ASP A 609 10.59 -8.99 -8.37
C ASP A 609 11.73 -8.55 -9.30
N ILE A 610 11.95 -7.24 -9.42
CA ILE A 610 12.97 -6.65 -10.31
C ILE A 610 14.38 -7.26 -10.16
N PRO A 611 14.88 -7.59 -8.94
CA PRO A 611 16.17 -8.27 -8.78
C PRO A 611 16.29 -9.63 -9.48
N SER A 612 15.17 -10.30 -9.77
CA SER A 612 15.13 -11.57 -10.49
C SER A 612 15.21 -11.40 -12.02
N LEU A 613 15.14 -10.17 -12.54
CA LEU A 613 15.21 -9.89 -13.98
C LEU A 613 16.56 -10.35 -14.54
N LYS A 614 16.52 -11.39 -15.37
CA LYS A 614 17.68 -11.93 -16.09
C LYS A 614 17.36 -11.97 -17.57
N VAL A 615 18.22 -11.35 -18.37
CA VAL A 615 18.13 -11.44 -19.83
C VAL A 615 19.14 -12.45 -20.33
N VAL A 616 18.67 -13.40 -21.13
CA VAL A 616 19.48 -14.43 -21.78
C VAL A 616 19.29 -14.25 -23.28
N PHE A 617 20.37 -13.89 -23.96
CA PHE A 617 20.43 -13.78 -25.41
C PHE A 617 21.74 -14.38 -25.92
N GLU A 618 21.71 -14.88 -27.15
CA GLU A 618 22.89 -15.44 -27.81
C GLU A 618 23.61 -14.30 -28.55
N ASP A 619 24.85 -14.02 -28.15
CA ASP A 619 25.68 -12.98 -28.73
C ASP A 619 26.79 -13.62 -29.60
N HIS A 620 28.08 -13.33 -29.33
CA HIS A 620 29.20 -14.12 -29.84
C HIS A 620 29.32 -15.50 -29.24
N ARG A 621 28.60 -15.77 -28.15
CA ARG A 621 28.60 -17.05 -27.46
C ARG A 621 27.34 -17.81 -27.80
N THR A 622 27.54 -18.93 -28.47
CA THR A 622 26.52 -19.90 -28.82
C THR A 622 26.64 -21.11 -27.91
N TYR A 623 25.54 -21.77 -27.61
CA TYR A 623 25.49 -22.90 -26.69
C TYR A 623 24.97 -24.13 -27.43
N ALA A 624 25.64 -25.27 -27.27
CA ALA A 624 25.19 -26.53 -27.86
C ALA A 624 24.00 -27.15 -27.11
N SER A 625 23.77 -26.77 -25.85
CA SER A 625 22.66 -27.29 -25.04
C SER A 625 22.24 -26.32 -23.92
N SER A 626 21.03 -26.49 -23.39
CA SER A 626 20.47 -25.68 -22.30
C SER A 626 21.29 -25.79 -21.00
N GLU A 627 21.94 -26.94 -20.77
CA GLU A 627 22.78 -27.21 -19.61
C GLU A 627 24.09 -26.39 -19.66
N ALA A 628 24.57 -26.00 -20.84
CA ALA A 628 25.75 -25.17 -21.01
C ALA A 628 25.49 -23.70 -20.61
N VAL A 629 24.24 -23.23 -20.74
CA VAL A 629 23.80 -21.87 -20.35
C VAL A 629 23.82 -21.69 -18.82
N GLY A 630 23.60 -22.76 -18.06
CA GLY A 630 23.57 -22.75 -16.60
C GLY A 630 24.95 -22.72 -15.91
N VAL A 631 26.05 -22.87 -16.67
CA VAL A 631 27.42 -22.92 -16.15
C VAL A 631 27.91 -21.51 -15.77
N LYS A 632 28.67 -21.39 -14.68
CA LYS A 632 29.20 -20.09 -14.21
C LYS A 632 30.12 -19.46 -15.26
N GLU A 633 29.87 -18.19 -15.58
CA GLU A 633 30.62 -17.44 -16.60
C GLU A 633 32.14 -17.38 -16.36
N SER A 634 32.58 -17.42 -15.09
CA SER A 634 34.02 -17.45 -14.75
C SER A 634 34.74 -18.67 -15.31
N LEU A 635 34.05 -19.82 -15.43
CA LEU A 635 34.62 -21.05 -15.98
C LEU A 635 34.79 -20.94 -17.49
N TRP A 636 33.76 -20.46 -18.21
CA TRP A 636 33.86 -20.20 -19.64
C TRP A 636 34.96 -19.19 -19.97
N ARG A 637 35.05 -18.11 -19.18
CA ARG A 637 36.09 -17.09 -19.36
C ARG A 637 37.50 -17.67 -19.28
N SER A 638 37.78 -18.55 -18.32
CA SER A 638 39.09 -19.20 -18.21
C SER A 638 39.45 -20.12 -19.40
N LEU A 639 38.45 -20.66 -20.09
CA LEU A 639 38.68 -21.44 -21.32
C LEU A 639 38.89 -20.51 -22.52
N GLU A 640 38.08 -19.46 -22.61
CA GLU A 640 38.08 -18.52 -23.74
C GLU A 640 39.29 -17.58 -23.76
N GLU A 641 39.83 -17.19 -22.60
CA GLU A 641 40.94 -16.24 -22.46
C GLU A 641 42.16 -16.58 -23.35
N ASP A 642 42.46 -17.87 -23.55
CA ASP A 642 43.60 -18.32 -24.37
C ASP A 642 43.26 -18.57 -25.85
N ILE A 643 41.97 -18.74 -26.19
CA ILE A 643 41.53 -19.04 -27.57
C ILE A 643 41.25 -17.75 -28.34
N MET A 644 40.78 -16.71 -27.63
CA MET A 644 40.48 -15.42 -28.25
C MET A 644 41.78 -14.78 -28.78
N PRO A 645 41.77 -14.17 -29.97
CA PRO A 645 42.91 -13.40 -30.43
C PRO A 645 43.19 -12.29 -29.41
N SER A 646 44.40 -12.29 -28.84
CA SER A 646 44.84 -11.19 -27.99
C SER A 646 44.72 -9.90 -28.80
N LEU A 647 43.91 -8.94 -28.32
CA LEU A 647 43.92 -7.60 -28.91
C LEU A 647 45.38 -7.13 -28.89
N PRO A 648 45.93 -6.62 -30.00
CA PRO A 648 47.33 -6.25 -30.06
C PRO A 648 47.62 -5.24 -28.96
N THR A 649 48.41 -5.66 -27.96
CA THR A 649 48.92 -4.79 -26.91
C THR A 649 49.77 -3.74 -27.61
N ILE A 650 49.28 -2.51 -27.54
CA ILE A 650 49.85 -1.31 -28.14
C ILE A 650 51.36 -1.21 -27.84
N ARG A 651 52.20 -1.51 -28.84
CA ARG A 651 53.41 -0.72 -29.09
C ARG A 651 53.13 0.12 -30.33
N SER A 652 52.79 1.37 -30.08
CA SER A 652 52.46 2.37 -31.09
C SER A 652 53.65 2.67 -32.02
N ASN A 653 53.60 2.22 -33.27
CA ASN A 653 54.30 2.89 -34.36
C ASN A 653 53.41 3.98 -34.92
N TRP A 654 53.97 5.19 -35.07
CA TRP A 654 53.26 6.46 -35.23
C TRP A 654 52.79 6.77 -36.66
N LEU A 655 52.73 5.76 -37.55
CA LEU A 655 52.41 5.93 -38.97
C LEU A 655 51.52 4.77 -39.46
N GLU A 656 50.24 4.80 -39.10
CA GLU A 656 49.19 4.10 -39.85
C GLU A 656 47.83 4.82 -39.71
N PRO A 657 47.02 4.96 -40.77
CA PRO A 657 45.88 5.87 -40.79
C PRO A 657 44.70 5.35 -39.94
N ARG A 658 44.09 6.29 -39.20
CA ARG A 658 42.91 6.14 -38.33
C ARG A 658 41.79 5.26 -38.89
N ALA A 659 41.67 4.02 -38.40
CA ALA A 659 40.37 3.34 -38.24
C ALA A 659 39.62 3.88 -36.99
N LYS A 660 39.60 5.21 -36.80
CA LYS A 660 38.91 5.89 -35.70
C LYS A 660 37.57 6.41 -36.20
N LEU A 661 36.50 5.62 -36.03
CA LEU A 661 35.18 6.12 -35.56
C LEU A 661 34.09 5.04 -35.39
N LEU A 662 34.38 3.74 -35.53
CA LEU A 662 33.38 2.71 -35.16
C LEU A 662 33.42 2.46 -33.64
N SER A 663 32.80 3.44 -32.98
CA SER A 663 31.98 3.43 -31.76
C SER A 663 32.52 2.72 -30.49
N LYS A 664 33.01 3.56 -29.56
CA LYS A 664 32.89 3.32 -28.11
C LYS A 664 31.46 2.88 -27.71
N LYS A 665 30.42 3.37 -28.43
CA LYS A 665 29.02 2.97 -28.27
C LYS A 665 28.76 1.46 -28.48
N LEU A 666 29.44 0.79 -29.42
CA LEU A 666 29.20 -0.65 -29.66
C LEU A 666 29.84 -1.57 -28.61
N LYS A 667 30.82 -1.06 -27.83
CA LYS A 667 31.39 -1.81 -26.71
C LYS A 667 30.45 -1.87 -25.50
N GLU A 668 29.42 -1.03 -25.47
CA GLU A 668 28.49 -0.90 -24.34
C GLU A 668 27.08 -1.44 -24.66
N SER A 669 26.71 -1.65 -25.93
CA SER A 669 25.39 -2.16 -26.33
C SER A 669 25.39 -3.67 -26.55
N ASN A 670 24.31 -4.35 -26.11
CA ASN A 670 24.10 -5.77 -26.38
C ASN A 670 23.78 -5.98 -27.88
N VAL A 671 24.43 -6.94 -28.54
CA VAL A 671 24.20 -7.24 -29.97
C VAL A 671 23.43 -8.56 -30.08
N CYS A 672 22.34 -8.56 -30.87
CA CYS A 672 21.54 -9.75 -31.16
C CYS A 672 21.30 -9.89 -32.66
N VAL A 673 20.94 -11.09 -33.12
CA VAL A 673 20.74 -11.38 -34.54
C VAL A 673 19.25 -11.47 -34.87
N ALA A 674 18.85 -10.91 -36.02
CA ALA A 674 17.48 -11.05 -36.52
C ALA A 674 17.12 -12.54 -36.71
N GLY A 675 16.00 -12.97 -36.14
CA GLY A 675 15.54 -14.36 -36.13
C GLY A 675 15.94 -15.18 -34.90
N GLU A 676 16.88 -14.69 -34.06
CA GLU A 676 17.26 -15.34 -32.80
C GLU A 676 16.44 -14.76 -31.62
N ALA A 677 15.89 -15.62 -30.76
CA ALA A 677 15.01 -15.19 -29.67
C ALA A 677 15.79 -14.68 -28.45
N ILE A 678 15.43 -13.50 -27.94
CA ILE A 678 15.87 -12.96 -26.66
C ILE A 678 14.92 -13.48 -25.57
N LYS A 679 15.47 -14.13 -24.54
CA LYS A 679 14.70 -14.68 -23.42
C LYS A 679 14.85 -13.77 -22.20
N VAL A 680 13.74 -13.40 -21.58
CA VAL A 680 13.68 -12.58 -20.38
C VAL A 680 13.00 -13.38 -19.28
N GLU A 681 13.74 -13.65 -18.21
CA GLU A 681 13.21 -14.30 -17.01
C GLU A 681 12.79 -13.24 -15.99
N ILE A 682 11.54 -13.32 -15.53
CA ILE A 682 10.93 -12.35 -14.61
C ILE A 682 10.19 -13.11 -13.49
N GLY A 683 10.49 -12.77 -12.24
CA GLY A 683 9.78 -13.27 -11.08
C GLY A 683 8.49 -12.51 -10.80
N PHE A 684 7.37 -13.25 -10.82
CA PHE A 684 6.05 -12.77 -10.44
C PHE A 684 5.67 -13.30 -9.07
N LYS A 685 5.38 -12.41 -8.12
CA LYS A 685 5.00 -12.77 -6.77
C LYS A 685 3.55 -12.42 -6.49
N ASN A 686 2.80 -13.37 -5.95
CA ASN A 686 1.47 -13.13 -5.39
C ASN A 686 1.60 -12.73 -3.91
N PRO A 687 1.30 -11.48 -3.52
CA PRO A 687 1.32 -11.06 -2.12
C PRO A 687 0.10 -11.55 -1.32
N LEU A 688 -0.94 -12.06 -1.97
CA LEU A 688 -2.18 -12.52 -1.33
C LEU A 688 -2.08 -13.98 -0.88
N GLN A 689 -2.98 -14.38 0.01
CA GLN A 689 -3.09 -15.77 0.49
C GLN A 689 -4.03 -16.63 -0.38
N ILE A 690 -4.67 -16.00 -1.38
CA ILE A 690 -5.62 -16.60 -2.31
C ILE A 690 -5.00 -16.68 -3.72
N PRO A 691 -5.41 -17.66 -4.55
CA PRO A 691 -4.87 -17.81 -5.90
C PRO A 691 -5.30 -16.64 -6.80
N ILE A 692 -4.37 -16.17 -7.64
CA ILE A 692 -4.65 -15.16 -8.67
C ILE A 692 -4.29 -15.74 -10.05
N SER A 693 -5.17 -15.51 -11.02
CA SER A 693 -4.95 -15.87 -12.42
C SER A 693 -4.59 -14.62 -13.24
N ILE A 694 -3.49 -14.72 -13.97
CA ILE A 694 -2.99 -13.66 -14.83
C ILE A 694 -2.86 -14.23 -16.24
N SER A 695 -3.43 -13.54 -17.23
CA SER A 695 -3.41 -13.95 -18.63
C SER A 695 -2.74 -12.92 -19.54
N SER A 696 -2.36 -13.36 -20.74
CA SER A 696 -1.72 -12.52 -21.77
C SER A 696 -0.49 -11.76 -21.26
N VAL A 697 0.37 -12.42 -20.46
CA VAL A 697 1.63 -11.82 -20.00
C VAL A 697 2.58 -11.70 -21.18
N SER A 698 2.98 -10.48 -21.52
CA SER A 698 3.82 -10.16 -22.68
C SER A 698 4.81 -9.03 -22.38
N LEU A 699 5.92 -9.00 -23.13
CA LEU A 699 6.91 -7.92 -23.07
C LEU A 699 6.45 -6.71 -23.89
N ILE A 700 6.73 -5.51 -23.39
CA ILE A 700 6.55 -4.25 -24.12
C ILE A 700 7.90 -3.89 -24.75
N CYS A 701 7.95 -3.81 -26.07
CA CYS A 701 9.18 -3.56 -26.83
C CYS A 701 9.00 -2.40 -27.81
N GLU A 702 10.06 -1.61 -28.00
CA GLU A 702 10.17 -0.55 -29.01
C GLU A 702 11.24 -0.96 -30.03
N HIS A 703 10.94 -0.89 -31.34
CA HIS A 703 11.91 -1.11 -32.42
C HIS A 703 12.13 0.19 -33.19
N SER A 704 13.39 0.56 -33.42
CA SER A 704 13.76 1.70 -34.25
C SER A 704 14.63 1.23 -35.41
N ALA A 705 14.19 1.52 -36.64
CA ALA A 705 14.97 1.23 -37.85
C ALA A 705 16.20 2.16 -37.91
N ARG A 706 17.32 1.63 -38.42
CA ARG A 706 18.57 2.37 -38.55
C ARG A 706 18.40 3.44 -39.64
N SER A 707 18.20 4.70 -39.28
CA SER A 707 18.27 5.82 -40.23
C SER A 707 19.72 6.18 -40.49
N ASP A 708 20.10 6.30 -41.77
CA ASP A 708 21.39 6.87 -42.16
C ASP A 708 21.54 8.26 -41.54
N GLU A 709 22.68 8.49 -40.89
CA GLU A 709 23.02 9.71 -40.18
C GLU A 709 23.01 10.91 -41.17
N ILE A 710 21.98 11.75 -41.10
CA ILE A 710 22.08 13.16 -41.48
C ILE A 710 22.25 13.93 -40.17
N GLU A 711 23.39 14.58 -40.03
CA GLU A 711 23.70 15.51 -38.95
C GLU A 711 22.57 16.53 -38.79
N VAL A 712 21.99 16.63 -37.58
CA VAL A 712 21.14 17.75 -37.19
C VAL A 712 21.85 18.51 -36.07
N ASP A 713 22.00 19.81 -36.29
CA ASP A 713 22.70 20.81 -35.48
C ASP A 713 22.35 20.78 -33.98
N PRO A 714 23.31 21.09 -33.08
CA PRO A 714 23.13 21.03 -31.63
C PRO A 714 22.46 22.27 -31.01
N ASN A 715 21.62 22.99 -31.77
CA ASN A 715 20.97 24.22 -31.30
C ASN A 715 19.46 24.23 -31.58
N SER A 716 18.72 23.43 -30.83
CA SER A 716 17.31 23.74 -30.51
C SER A 716 17.01 23.26 -29.09
N THR A 717 17.21 24.16 -28.14
CA THR A 717 16.67 24.05 -26.78
C THR A 717 15.17 24.38 -26.78
N THR A 718 14.47 23.83 -25.79
CA THR A 718 13.09 24.13 -25.33
C THR A 718 11.91 23.52 -26.10
N THR A 719 11.46 22.34 -25.64
CA THR A 719 10.07 22.03 -25.22
C THR A 719 9.98 20.61 -24.66
N GLU A 720 10.32 20.42 -23.38
CA GLU A 720 9.78 19.31 -22.60
C GLU A 720 8.32 19.66 -22.23
N ASN A 721 7.42 18.66 -22.29
CA ASN A 721 6.00 18.65 -21.85
C ASN A 721 4.88 18.62 -22.91
N GLN A 722 5.04 17.97 -24.08
CA GLN A 722 3.88 17.67 -24.95
C GLN A 722 3.84 16.28 -25.60
N ASN A 723 4.60 15.28 -25.10
CA ASN A 723 4.56 13.92 -25.68
C ASN A 723 3.71 12.89 -24.91
N ASP A 724 3.24 13.20 -23.69
CA ASP A 724 2.39 12.27 -22.91
C ASP A 724 0.98 12.08 -23.51
N ASP A 725 0.49 13.03 -24.30
CA ASP A 725 -0.85 12.94 -24.91
C ASP A 725 -0.88 12.11 -26.21
N GLN A 726 0.28 11.82 -26.81
CA GLN A 726 0.34 11.00 -28.02
C GLN A 726 0.38 9.50 -27.70
N PHE A 727 0.97 9.11 -26.55
CA PHE A 727 0.92 7.74 -26.01
C PHE A 727 -0.51 7.31 -25.61
N ARG A 728 -1.37 8.25 -25.20
CA ARG A 728 -2.76 7.97 -24.82
C ARG A 728 -3.71 7.71 -25.99
N LYS A 729 -3.42 8.23 -27.18
CA LYS A 729 -4.27 8.06 -28.38
C LYS A 729 -4.00 6.79 -29.18
N LEU A 730 -2.83 6.16 -29.04
CA LEU A 730 -2.53 4.89 -29.71
C LEU A 730 -3.07 3.66 -28.97
N ALA A 731 -3.34 3.77 -27.67
CA ALA A 731 -3.92 2.70 -26.86
C ALA A 731 -5.45 2.58 -26.99
N THR A 732 -6.11 3.51 -27.70
CA THR A 732 -7.58 3.61 -27.75
C THR A 732 -8.25 2.89 -28.93
N SER A 733 -7.49 2.28 -29.84
CA SER A 733 -8.05 1.42 -30.89
C SER A 733 -7.68 -0.04 -30.64
N GLY A 734 -8.69 -0.85 -30.31
CA GLY A 734 -8.59 -2.29 -30.51
C GLY A 734 -8.21 -2.57 -31.96
N GLU A 735 -7.30 -3.53 -32.14
CA GLU A 735 -6.55 -3.87 -33.37
C GLU A 735 -5.20 -3.15 -33.54
N CYS A 736 -4.20 -3.60 -32.79
CA CYS A 736 -2.79 -3.44 -33.17
C CYS A 736 -2.48 -4.43 -34.30
N SER A 737 -2.77 -4.05 -35.55
CA SER A 737 -2.48 -4.85 -36.75
C SER A 737 -1.33 -4.29 -37.59
N SER A 738 -0.55 -3.33 -37.08
CA SER A 738 0.52 -2.66 -37.84
C SER A 738 1.95 -2.79 -37.29
N GLU A 739 2.17 -3.33 -36.08
CA GLU A 739 3.53 -3.56 -35.54
C GLU A 739 4.00 -5.03 -35.56
N MET A 740 3.14 -5.97 -35.98
CA MET A 740 3.50 -7.40 -36.07
C MET A 740 4.63 -7.72 -37.08
N SER A 741 5.10 -6.74 -37.86
CA SER A 741 6.15 -6.96 -38.86
C SER A 741 7.58 -6.94 -38.28
N SER A 742 7.82 -6.27 -37.14
CA SER A 742 9.19 -5.98 -36.69
C SER A 742 9.76 -7.00 -35.69
N PHE A 743 8.91 -7.61 -34.85
CA PHE A 743 9.30 -8.64 -33.88
C PHE A 743 8.10 -9.48 -33.44
N THR A 744 8.34 -10.67 -32.87
CA THR A 744 7.29 -11.53 -32.27
C THR A 744 7.55 -11.75 -30.79
N VAL A 745 6.52 -11.59 -29.95
CA VAL A 745 6.57 -11.76 -28.49
C VAL A 745 5.75 -12.98 -28.07
N SER A 746 6.22 -13.75 -27.08
CA SER A 746 5.43 -14.84 -26.48
C SER A 746 4.39 -14.32 -25.50
N GLU A 747 3.18 -14.87 -25.53
CA GLU A 747 2.17 -14.69 -24.47
C GLU A 747 2.14 -15.92 -23.55
N VAL A 748 2.11 -15.69 -22.23
CA VAL A 748 2.04 -16.76 -21.23
C VAL A 748 0.90 -16.49 -20.26
N ASP A 749 0.13 -17.52 -19.94
CA ASP A 749 -0.88 -17.51 -18.88
C ASP A 749 -0.31 -18.14 -17.60
N ILE A 750 -0.48 -17.47 -16.47
CA ILE A 750 0.12 -17.83 -15.19
C ILE A 750 -0.96 -17.89 -14.11
N SER A 751 -1.01 -19.00 -13.38
CA SER A 751 -1.78 -19.13 -12.15
C SER A 751 -0.83 -19.11 -10.95
N LEU A 752 -0.95 -18.10 -10.09
CA LEU A 752 -0.13 -17.96 -8.89
C LEU A 752 -0.95 -18.35 -7.65
N GLY A 753 -0.51 -19.37 -6.92
CA GLY A 753 -1.02 -19.72 -5.60
C GLY A 753 -0.76 -18.62 -4.56
N GLY A 754 -1.37 -18.75 -3.38
CA GLY A 754 -1.22 -17.78 -2.30
C GLY A 754 0.23 -17.70 -1.79
N GLY A 755 0.84 -16.52 -1.84
CA GLY A 755 2.23 -16.28 -1.42
C GLY A 755 3.29 -16.81 -2.39
N GLU A 756 2.88 -17.42 -3.50
CA GLU A 756 3.77 -18.06 -4.46
C GLU A 756 4.60 -17.02 -5.24
N THR A 757 5.83 -17.39 -5.58
CA THR A 757 6.68 -16.63 -6.51
C THR A 757 7.07 -17.55 -7.65
N LEU A 758 6.66 -17.21 -8.87
CA LEU A 758 6.90 -17.99 -10.08
C LEU A 758 7.82 -17.19 -11.02
N LEU A 759 8.86 -17.85 -11.53
CA LEU A 759 9.74 -17.31 -12.57
C LEU A 759 9.14 -17.66 -13.93
N ALA A 760 8.69 -16.65 -14.68
CA ALA A 760 8.21 -16.85 -16.04
C ALA A 760 9.28 -16.40 -17.03
N GLN A 761 9.45 -17.19 -18.09
CA GLN A 761 10.35 -16.88 -19.20
C GLN A 761 9.51 -16.35 -20.37
N LEU A 762 9.74 -15.10 -20.73
CA LEU A 762 9.12 -14.43 -21.88
C LEU A 762 10.14 -14.33 -23.00
N THR A 763 9.73 -14.50 -24.25
CA THR A 763 10.62 -14.44 -25.42
C THR A 763 10.21 -13.33 -26.37
N VAL A 764 11.21 -12.65 -26.94
CA VAL A 764 11.03 -11.68 -28.04
C VAL A 764 12.01 -12.01 -29.16
N THR A 765 11.50 -12.15 -30.38
CA THR A 765 12.31 -12.48 -31.57
C THR A 765 12.23 -11.33 -32.57
N PRO A 766 13.32 -10.55 -32.76
CA PRO A 766 13.35 -9.48 -33.76
C PRO A 766 13.41 -10.05 -35.18
N ARG A 767 12.69 -9.44 -36.12
CA ARG A 767 12.66 -9.81 -37.54
C ARG A 767 13.43 -8.84 -38.44
N LEU A 768 13.59 -7.59 -38.01
CA LEU A 768 14.21 -6.52 -38.79
C LEU A 768 15.43 -5.94 -38.08
N GLU A 769 16.43 -5.52 -38.86
CA GLU A 769 17.61 -4.80 -38.36
C GLU A 769 17.22 -3.45 -37.74
N GLY A 770 17.93 -3.05 -36.68
CA GLY A 770 17.62 -1.82 -35.93
C GLY A 770 17.95 -1.93 -34.45
N THR A 771 17.49 -0.99 -33.64
CA THR A 771 17.64 -1.03 -32.18
C THR A 771 16.33 -1.48 -31.55
N LEU A 772 16.36 -2.59 -30.81
CA LEU A 772 15.24 -3.14 -30.04
C LEU A 772 15.44 -2.82 -28.55
N LYS A 773 14.45 -2.16 -27.94
CA LYS A 773 14.47 -1.79 -26.52
C LYS A 773 13.32 -2.45 -25.78
N ILE A 774 13.62 -3.10 -24.66
CA ILE A 774 12.60 -3.71 -23.79
C ILE A 774 12.20 -2.69 -22.71
N VAL A 775 10.95 -2.23 -22.76
CA VAL A 775 10.44 -1.11 -21.94
C VAL A 775 9.77 -1.59 -20.66
N GLY A 776 9.06 -2.72 -20.72
CA GLY A 776 8.25 -3.19 -19.60
C GLY A 776 7.55 -4.53 -19.84
N VAL A 777 6.59 -4.83 -18.97
CA VAL A 777 5.72 -6.02 -19.05
C VAL A 777 4.27 -5.59 -18.98
N ARG A 778 3.41 -6.24 -19.76
CA ARG A 778 1.95 -6.10 -19.72
C ARG A 778 1.31 -7.42 -19.31
N TRP A 779 0.20 -7.35 -18.58
CA TRP A 779 -0.61 -8.52 -18.22
C TRP A 779 -2.08 -8.17 -18.04
N LYS A 780 -2.95 -9.19 -18.03
CA LYS A 780 -4.37 -9.07 -17.67
C LYS A 780 -4.65 -9.84 -16.38
N LEU A 781 -5.12 -9.15 -15.35
CA LEU A 781 -5.57 -9.79 -14.11
C LEU A 781 -7.00 -10.32 -14.30
N SER A 782 -7.17 -11.64 -14.17
CA SER A 782 -8.43 -12.37 -14.34
C SER A 782 -9.21 -11.97 -15.61
N GLY A 783 -8.47 -11.73 -16.71
CA GLY A 783 -9.01 -11.41 -18.03
C GLY A 783 -9.68 -10.03 -18.19
N SER A 784 -9.85 -9.26 -17.10
CA SER A 784 -10.68 -8.04 -17.10
C SER A 784 -9.90 -6.74 -16.93
N VAL A 785 -8.77 -6.77 -16.21
CA VAL A 785 -8.00 -5.55 -15.87
C VAL A 785 -6.60 -5.65 -16.45
N ALA A 786 -6.25 -4.72 -17.34
CA ALA A 786 -4.91 -4.64 -17.91
C ALA A 786 -3.98 -3.85 -16.98
N GLY A 787 -2.88 -4.49 -16.59
CA GLY A 787 -1.76 -3.87 -15.87
C GLY A 787 -0.55 -3.77 -16.77
N PHE A 788 0.25 -2.73 -16.58
CA PHE A 788 1.58 -2.60 -17.18
C PHE A 788 2.60 -2.15 -16.14
N PHE A 789 3.85 -2.54 -16.33
CA PHE A 789 4.96 -2.16 -15.47
C PHE A 789 6.17 -1.76 -16.31
N ASP A 790 6.57 -0.50 -16.17
CA ASP A 790 7.72 0.06 -16.89
C ASP A 790 9.00 -0.08 -16.08
N PHE A 791 10.05 -0.60 -16.71
CA PHE A 791 11.36 -0.78 -16.09
C PHE A 791 12.09 0.55 -15.82
N ASN A 792 11.69 1.64 -16.49
CA ASN A 792 12.34 2.96 -16.43
C ASN A 792 11.77 3.96 -15.40
N SER A 793 10.76 3.59 -14.61
CA SER A 793 10.12 4.53 -13.66
C SER A 793 11.09 4.98 -12.53
N ASP A 794 11.03 6.26 -12.16
CA ASP A 794 11.85 6.87 -11.08
C ASP A 794 11.72 6.17 -9.70
N LEU A 795 10.68 5.34 -9.53
CA LEU A 795 10.47 4.50 -8.36
C LEU A 795 11.50 3.36 -8.25
N VAL A 796 11.99 2.82 -9.37
CA VAL A 796 13.04 1.78 -9.40
C VAL A 796 14.39 2.38 -8.95
N LYS A 797 14.70 3.60 -9.42
CA LYS A 797 15.93 4.32 -9.03
C LYS A 797 15.98 4.62 -7.52
N LYS A 798 14.85 5.00 -6.90
CA LYS A 798 14.77 5.27 -5.44
C LYS A 798 14.81 4.01 -4.56
N LYS A 799 14.24 2.88 -4.98
CA LYS A 799 14.28 1.62 -4.20
C LYS A 799 15.66 0.95 -4.23
N VAL A 800 16.40 1.04 -5.34
CA VAL A 800 17.76 0.48 -5.46
C VAL A 800 18.76 1.27 -4.59
N ALA A 801 18.62 2.60 -4.50
CA ALA A 801 19.50 3.46 -3.73
C ALA A 801 19.50 3.18 -2.20
N LYS A 802 18.40 2.67 -1.63
CA LYS A 802 18.32 2.36 -0.19
C LYS A 802 18.90 1.00 0.20
N LYS A 803 19.23 0.10 -0.75
CA LYS A 803 19.64 -1.29 -0.45
C LYS A 803 21.06 -1.68 -0.87
N ARG A 804 21.85 -0.81 -1.52
CA ARG A 804 23.25 -1.11 -1.91
C ARG A 804 24.23 0.02 -1.58
N ARG A 805 25.00 -0.14 -0.48
CA ARG A 805 26.39 0.33 -0.38
C ARG A 805 27.30 -0.86 -0.70
N LYS A 806 27.50 -1.14 -1.98
CA LYS A 806 28.64 -1.87 -2.56
C LYS A 806 28.53 -1.74 -4.08
N THR A 807 29.61 -1.27 -4.68
CA THR A 807 29.82 -0.99 -6.10
C THR A 807 29.38 -2.16 -6.99
N THR A 808 28.33 -1.95 -7.76
CA THR A 808 28.00 -2.75 -8.96
C THR A 808 27.16 -1.85 -9.86
N GLN A 809 27.55 -1.74 -11.14
CA GLN A 809 26.93 -0.89 -12.17
C GLN A 809 25.39 -1.02 -12.22
N PRO A 810 24.66 0.04 -12.62
CA PRO A 810 23.22 -0.01 -12.76
C PRO A 810 22.82 -0.97 -13.89
N THR A 811 21.83 -1.82 -13.63
CA THR A 811 21.32 -2.88 -14.52
C THR A 811 20.47 -2.36 -15.69
N THR A 812 20.38 -1.04 -15.88
CA THR A 812 19.51 -0.40 -16.87
C THR A 812 20.11 -0.35 -18.27
N ASP A 813 21.43 -0.48 -18.43
CA ASP A 813 22.10 -0.50 -19.74
C ASP A 813 21.97 -1.87 -20.46
N ASN A 814 21.35 -2.88 -19.83
CA ASN A 814 21.26 -4.25 -20.35
C ASN A 814 19.97 -4.56 -21.17
N LEU A 815 19.07 -3.60 -21.38
CA LEU A 815 17.75 -3.82 -22.02
C LEU A 815 17.62 -3.23 -23.43
N GLU A 816 18.71 -2.69 -23.99
CA GLU A 816 18.79 -2.16 -25.35
C GLU A 816 19.68 -3.09 -26.21
N PHE A 817 19.15 -3.51 -27.35
CA PHE A 817 19.77 -4.49 -28.23
C PHE A 817 19.91 -3.97 -29.66
N LEU A 818 21.11 -4.06 -30.23
CA LEU A 818 21.37 -3.81 -31.64
C LEU A 818 21.14 -5.10 -32.44
N VAL A 819 20.08 -5.11 -33.25
CA VAL A 819 19.72 -6.23 -34.13
C VAL A 819 20.51 -6.15 -35.44
N ILE A 820 21.33 -7.17 -35.71
CA ILE A 820 22.12 -7.31 -36.95
C ILE A 820 21.57 -8.41 -37.87
N LYS A 821 22.01 -8.39 -39.14
CA LYS A 821 21.65 -9.39 -40.16
C LYS A 821 22.01 -10.82 -39.74
N THR A 822 21.32 -11.80 -40.31
CA THR A 822 21.51 -13.24 -40.05
C THR A 822 22.98 -13.67 -40.14
N LEU A 823 23.45 -14.42 -39.14
CA LEU A 823 24.83 -14.93 -39.04
C LEU A 823 24.86 -16.46 -38.94
N PRO A 824 25.90 -17.13 -39.49
CA PRO A 824 26.12 -18.56 -39.29
C PRO A 824 26.15 -18.99 -37.82
N LYS A 825 25.52 -20.11 -37.48
CA LYS A 825 25.57 -20.72 -36.15
C LYS A 825 26.01 -22.16 -36.27
N LEU A 826 27.15 -22.50 -35.70
CA LEU A 826 27.64 -23.87 -35.67
C LEU A 826 26.90 -24.68 -34.60
N GLU A 827 26.39 -25.84 -34.97
CA GLU A 827 25.86 -26.84 -34.04
C GLU A 827 26.93 -27.91 -33.82
N GLY A 828 27.21 -28.27 -32.57
CA GLY A 828 28.22 -29.28 -32.25
C GLY A 828 27.72 -30.33 -31.27
N CYS A 829 28.07 -31.58 -31.51
CA CYS A 829 27.83 -32.69 -30.57
C CYS A 829 28.95 -33.73 -30.61
N ILE A 830 29.15 -34.46 -29.51
CA ILE A 830 30.04 -35.62 -29.47
C ILE A 830 29.18 -36.88 -29.61
N ARG A 831 29.37 -37.66 -30.68
CA ARG A 831 28.66 -38.93 -30.88
C ARG A 831 29.24 -40.00 -29.96
N HIS A 832 28.36 -40.89 -29.50
CA HIS A 832 28.70 -42.06 -28.68
C HIS A 832 29.33 -41.75 -27.31
N LEU A 833 29.22 -40.51 -26.79
CA LEU A 833 29.70 -40.19 -25.44
C LEU A 833 28.84 -40.92 -24.37
N PRO A 834 29.39 -41.89 -23.62
CA PRO A 834 28.65 -42.61 -22.58
C PRO A 834 28.36 -41.70 -21.37
N LYS A 835 27.23 -41.95 -20.68
CA LYS A 835 26.92 -41.27 -19.40
C LYS A 835 27.74 -41.84 -18.24
N THR A 836 28.02 -43.14 -18.28
CA THR A 836 28.77 -43.88 -17.25
C THR A 836 29.92 -44.66 -17.87
N VAL A 837 31.12 -44.52 -17.31
CA VAL A 837 32.32 -45.26 -17.73
C VAL A 837 33.07 -45.78 -16.51
N TYR A 838 33.98 -46.72 -16.71
CA TYR A 838 34.84 -47.24 -15.64
C TYR A 838 36.20 -46.56 -15.71
N ALA A 839 36.87 -46.36 -14.57
CA ALA A 839 38.21 -45.78 -14.55
C ALA A 839 39.17 -46.58 -15.46
N GLY A 840 40.06 -45.92 -16.17
CA GLY A 840 40.96 -46.53 -17.17
C GLY A 840 40.32 -46.85 -18.52
N ASP A 841 39.00 -46.82 -18.69
CA ASP A 841 38.30 -47.15 -19.95
C ASP A 841 38.72 -46.17 -21.07
N LEU A 842 39.28 -46.71 -22.16
CA LEU A 842 39.74 -45.98 -23.34
C LEU A 842 38.77 -46.22 -24.50
N ARG A 843 38.20 -45.13 -25.05
CA ARG A 843 37.22 -45.18 -26.14
C ARG A 843 37.52 -44.17 -27.24
N HIS A 844 37.15 -44.57 -28.46
CA HIS A 844 37.07 -43.69 -29.63
C HIS A 844 35.70 -42.99 -29.69
N LEU A 845 35.68 -41.69 -29.94
CA LEU A 845 34.51 -40.82 -30.03
C LEU A 845 34.61 -39.91 -31.27
N ASP A 846 33.49 -39.39 -31.76
CA ASP A 846 33.48 -38.49 -32.91
C ASP A 846 32.89 -37.12 -32.53
N LEU A 847 33.67 -36.04 -32.70
CA LEU A 847 33.16 -34.67 -32.67
C LEU A 847 32.48 -34.36 -34.00
N VAL A 848 31.21 -33.97 -33.97
CA VAL A 848 30.45 -33.61 -35.16
C VAL A 848 30.04 -32.15 -35.09
N LEU A 849 30.51 -31.36 -36.05
CA LEU A 849 30.19 -29.94 -36.22
C LEU A 849 29.37 -29.77 -37.50
N ARG A 850 28.20 -29.13 -37.38
CA ARG A 850 27.30 -28.87 -38.50
C ARG A 850 27.08 -27.37 -38.64
N ASN A 851 27.22 -26.86 -39.86
CA ASN A 851 26.80 -25.51 -40.21
C ASN A 851 25.48 -25.58 -41.01
N PRO A 852 24.34 -25.20 -40.42
CA PRO A 852 23.05 -25.13 -41.10
C PRO A 852 22.92 -23.89 -42.03
N PHE A 853 23.92 -23.02 -42.12
CA PHE A 853 23.91 -21.82 -42.96
C PHE A 853 24.76 -21.98 -44.22
N GLU A 854 24.41 -21.26 -45.29
CA GLU A 854 25.14 -21.29 -46.56
C GLU A 854 26.57 -20.71 -46.48
N THR A 855 26.79 -19.74 -45.59
CA THR A 855 28.10 -19.08 -45.44
C THR A 855 29.10 -19.97 -44.73
N SER A 856 30.27 -20.18 -45.33
CA SER A 856 31.34 -21.03 -44.79
C SER A 856 32.01 -20.43 -43.55
N VAL A 857 32.45 -21.33 -42.66
CA VAL A 857 33.18 -21.01 -41.42
C VAL A 857 34.65 -21.47 -41.55
N LYS A 858 35.59 -20.68 -41.03
CA LYS A 858 37.06 -20.90 -41.10
C LYS A 858 37.75 -20.69 -39.74
N SER A 859 39.05 -21.02 -39.67
CA SER A 859 39.92 -20.75 -38.51
C SER A 859 39.40 -21.33 -37.19
N ILE A 860 39.01 -22.60 -37.21
CA ILE A 860 38.43 -23.29 -36.07
C ILE A 860 39.52 -23.61 -35.03
N LYS A 861 39.22 -23.35 -33.75
CA LYS A 861 40.11 -23.69 -32.62
C LYS A 861 39.31 -24.34 -31.51
N MET A 862 39.89 -25.32 -30.81
CA MET A 862 39.21 -26.03 -29.72
C MET A 862 40.06 -26.11 -28.46
N LYS A 863 39.40 -25.96 -27.31
CA LYS A 863 40.01 -26.17 -25.99
C LYS A 863 39.09 -26.98 -25.08
N ILE A 864 39.70 -27.82 -24.26
CA ILE A 864 39.02 -28.71 -23.31
C ILE A 864 39.58 -28.44 -21.91
N ASN A 865 38.71 -28.42 -20.89
CA ASN A 865 39.13 -28.18 -19.50
C ASN A 865 39.99 -29.29 -18.88
N HIS A 866 39.78 -30.54 -19.30
CA HIS A 866 40.42 -31.72 -18.71
C HIS A 866 41.02 -32.64 -19.80
N PRO A 867 42.23 -32.34 -20.31
CA PRO A 867 42.88 -33.15 -21.35
C PRO A 867 43.26 -34.57 -20.90
N ARG A 868 43.29 -34.81 -19.58
CA ARG A 868 43.44 -36.16 -18.99
C ARG A 868 42.29 -37.10 -19.32
N PHE A 869 41.10 -36.53 -19.57
CA PHE A 869 39.89 -37.30 -19.82
C PHE A 869 39.54 -37.37 -21.28
N LEU A 870 39.78 -36.28 -22.03
CA LEU A 870 39.44 -36.18 -23.44
C LEU A 870 40.63 -35.60 -24.21
N SER A 871 41.17 -36.37 -25.15
CA SER A 871 42.25 -35.95 -26.06
C SER A 871 41.72 -35.84 -27.50
N ILE A 872 42.32 -34.96 -28.29
CA ILE A 872 41.93 -34.73 -29.69
C ILE A 872 42.83 -35.59 -30.59
N GLY A 873 42.22 -36.38 -31.48
CA GLY A 873 42.95 -37.27 -32.38
C GLY A 873 43.62 -36.54 -33.55
N ASN A 874 44.69 -37.13 -34.06
CA ASN A 874 45.37 -36.67 -35.28
C ASN A 874 44.73 -37.27 -36.54
N GLN A 875 44.88 -36.58 -37.67
CA GLN A 875 44.29 -36.96 -38.95
C GLN A 875 44.73 -38.35 -39.46
N GLU A 876 45.94 -38.80 -39.12
CA GLU A 876 46.50 -40.10 -39.52
C GLU A 876 45.76 -41.32 -38.91
N VAL A 877 44.95 -41.11 -37.87
CA VAL A 877 44.22 -42.19 -37.16
C VAL A 877 42.79 -42.37 -37.68
N MET A 878 42.35 -41.52 -38.61
CA MET A 878 40.98 -41.54 -39.18
C MET A 878 40.66 -42.84 -39.95
N ASP A 879 41.66 -43.50 -40.51
CA ASP A 879 41.48 -44.65 -41.42
C ASP A 879 41.71 -46.02 -40.74
N MET A 880 41.98 -46.07 -39.43
CA MET A 880 42.32 -47.31 -38.69
C MET A 880 41.26 -47.67 -37.63
N GLU A 881 40.87 -48.94 -37.54
CA GLU A 881 39.91 -49.42 -36.53
C GLU A 881 40.54 -49.57 -35.12
N PHE A 882 39.79 -49.22 -34.07
CA PHE A 882 40.17 -49.42 -32.67
C PHE A 882 39.85 -50.87 -32.21
N PRO A 883 40.80 -51.61 -31.61
CA PRO A 883 42.05 -51.18 -31.00
C PRO A 883 43.29 -51.50 -31.85
N ALA A 884 43.12 -51.92 -33.11
CA ALA A 884 44.21 -52.28 -34.03
C ALA A 884 45.15 -51.10 -34.31
N CYS A 885 44.64 -49.86 -34.23
CA CYS A 885 45.45 -48.65 -34.29
C CYS A 885 46.52 -48.53 -33.19
N LEU A 886 46.43 -49.30 -32.10
CA LEU A 886 47.37 -49.29 -30.98
C LEU A 886 48.32 -50.50 -30.93
N GLU A 887 48.19 -51.46 -31.84
CA GLU A 887 49.01 -52.68 -31.83
C GLU A 887 50.46 -52.42 -32.29
N LYS A 888 51.43 -53.09 -31.65
CA LYS A 888 52.86 -52.99 -31.94
C LYS A 888 53.18 -53.77 -33.22
N MET A 889 53.55 -53.08 -34.30
CA MET A 889 53.87 -53.70 -35.58
C MET A 889 55.32 -54.23 -35.61
N ASN A 890 55.51 -55.49 -36.00
CA ASN A 890 56.83 -56.12 -36.20
C ASN A 890 57.32 -55.88 -37.64
N SER A 891 57.88 -54.71 -37.92
CA SER A 891 58.59 -54.45 -39.18
C SER A 891 59.51 -53.23 -39.04
N ALA A 892 60.69 -53.29 -39.66
CA ALA A 892 61.75 -52.29 -39.65
C ALA A 892 61.42 -50.96 -40.39
N GLU A 893 60.16 -50.51 -40.35
CA GLU A 893 59.69 -49.23 -40.85
C GLU A 893 58.98 -48.46 -39.72
N SER A 894 59.74 -47.98 -38.75
CA SER A 894 59.25 -46.95 -37.81
C SER A 894 60.31 -45.89 -37.51
N ASP A 895 61.21 -45.64 -38.48
CA ASP A 895 62.22 -44.58 -38.39
C ASP A 895 61.70 -43.23 -38.91
N ALA A 896 60.46 -42.90 -38.54
CA ALA A 896 59.91 -41.56 -38.61
C ALA A 896 59.39 -41.19 -37.23
N ARG A 897 60.28 -40.66 -36.38
CA ARG A 897 59.88 -39.86 -35.21
C ARG A 897 59.00 -38.72 -35.73
N VAL A 898 57.68 -38.89 -35.68
CA VAL A 898 56.72 -37.86 -36.07
C VAL A 898 56.96 -36.64 -35.19
N LYS A 899 57.51 -35.59 -35.80
CA LYS A 899 57.58 -34.26 -35.22
C LYS A 899 56.16 -33.69 -35.21
N THR A 900 55.45 -33.80 -34.09
CA THR A 900 54.29 -32.93 -33.87
C THR A 900 54.81 -31.51 -33.63
N ASN A 901 54.45 -30.59 -34.52
CA ASN A 901 54.84 -29.19 -34.42
C ASN A 901 54.22 -28.57 -33.17
N SER A 902 55.09 -27.93 -32.39
CA SER A 902 54.83 -27.23 -31.15
C SER A 902 54.02 -25.95 -31.35
N THR A 903 52.88 -25.81 -30.69
CA THR A 903 52.35 -24.52 -30.21
C THR A 903 51.49 -24.75 -28.96
N SER A 904 52.00 -24.36 -27.79
CA SER A 904 51.30 -24.20 -26.48
C SER A 904 50.31 -25.30 -26.06
N ASP A 905 50.69 -26.07 -25.03
CA ASP A 905 50.07 -27.26 -24.41
C ASP A 905 48.56 -27.25 -24.02
N THR A 906 47.72 -26.33 -24.53
CA THR A 906 46.29 -26.27 -24.15
C THR A 906 45.28 -25.99 -25.26
N VAL A 907 45.65 -25.44 -26.43
CA VAL A 907 44.69 -25.10 -27.50
C VAL A 907 45.00 -25.88 -28.78
N PHE A 908 44.02 -26.61 -29.29
CA PHE A 908 44.13 -27.34 -30.54
C PHE A 908 43.70 -26.47 -31.72
N LEU A 909 44.54 -26.42 -32.74
CA LEU A 909 44.30 -25.72 -34.01
C LEU A 909 43.96 -26.76 -35.07
N PHE A 910 42.78 -26.61 -35.70
CA PHE A 910 42.44 -27.44 -36.85
C PHE A 910 43.29 -27.02 -38.07
N PRO A 911 43.53 -27.92 -39.05
CA PRO A 911 44.25 -27.60 -40.27
C PRO A 911 43.68 -26.35 -40.97
N GLU A 912 44.52 -25.52 -41.59
CA GLU A 912 44.09 -24.28 -42.26
C GLU A 912 43.06 -24.55 -43.39
N ASP A 913 43.06 -25.77 -43.93
CA ASP A 913 42.17 -26.22 -45.01
C ASP A 913 40.77 -26.67 -44.51
N ALA A 914 40.53 -26.68 -43.19
CA ALA A 914 39.26 -27.12 -42.59
C ALA A 914 38.15 -26.06 -42.74
N LEU A 915 37.52 -26.03 -43.92
CA LEU A 915 36.34 -25.22 -44.22
C LEU A 915 35.05 -26.02 -43.98
N ILE A 916 34.17 -25.53 -43.10
CA ILE A 916 32.84 -26.12 -42.90
C ILE A 916 31.84 -25.42 -43.82
N HIS A 917 31.47 -26.09 -44.90
CA HIS A 917 30.42 -25.67 -45.84
C HIS A 917 29.02 -26.04 -45.32
N GLY A 918 27.99 -25.39 -45.88
CA GLY A 918 26.59 -25.68 -45.56
C GLY A 918 26.25 -27.16 -45.78
N GLU A 919 25.50 -27.72 -44.83
CA GLU A 919 24.92 -29.07 -44.83
C GLU A 919 25.84 -30.29 -44.62
N THR A 920 27.13 -30.23 -44.92
CA THR A 920 28.04 -31.38 -44.67
C THR A 920 28.54 -31.41 -43.22
N PRO A 921 28.32 -32.50 -42.46
CA PRO A 921 28.83 -32.62 -41.10
C PRO A 921 30.36 -32.79 -41.13
N PHE A 922 31.07 -31.90 -40.44
CA PHE A 922 32.51 -32.02 -40.19
C PHE A 922 32.72 -32.95 -39.01
N VAL A 923 33.43 -34.06 -39.22
CA VAL A 923 33.68 -35.10 -38.21
C VAL A 923 35.16 -35.15 -37.85
N TRP A 924 35.48 -35.12 -36.56
CA TRP A 924 36.86 -35.19 -36.07
C TRP A 924 37.01 -36.19 -34.92
N PRO A 925 38.07 -37.01 -34.87
CA PRO A 925 38.20 -38.08 -33.89
C PRO A 925 38.60 -37.51 -32.53
N LEU A 926 37.94 -37.99 -31.49
CA LEU A 926 38.21 -37.69 -30.08
C LEU A 926 38.48 -38.99 -29.33
N TRP A 927 39.40 -38.94 -28.38
CA TRP A 927 39.71 -40.07 -27.51
C TRP A 927 39.28 -39.76 -26.09
N LEU A 928 38.57 -40.69 -25.47
CA LEU A 928 38.17 -40.61 -24.06
C LEU A 928 38.96 -41.63 -23.25
N ARG A 929 39.64 -41.19 -22.19
CA ARG A 929 40.25 -42.07 -21.18
C ARG A 929 39.77 -41.65 -19.80
N ALA A 930 39.07 -42.53 -19.10
CA ALA A 930 38.54 -42.20 -17.77
C ALA A 930 39.63 -42.25 -16.68
N ALA A 931 40.48 -41.23 -16.55
CA ALA A 931 41.66 -41.26 -15.69
C ALA A 931 41.39 -41.59 -14.20
N THR A 932 40.38 -40.98 -13.58
CA THR A 932 40.02 -41.20 -12.16
C THR A 932 38.51 -41.37 -11.98
N HIS A 933 38.10 -42.13 -10.96
CA HIS A 933 36.69 -42.30 -10.61
C HIS A 933 36.09 -41.02 -9.97
N GLY A 934 34.79 -40.80 -10.16
CA GLY A 934 34.06 -39.61 -9.70
C GLY A 934 33.16 -38.98 -10.76
N ASN A 935 32.43 -37.93 -10.40
CA ASN A 935 31.61 -37.15 -11.32
C ASN A 935 32.43 -36.02 -11.95
N ILE A 936 32.52 -36.01 -13.28
CA ILE A 936 33.41 -35.12 -14.03
C ILE A 936 32.60 -34.33 -15.05
N SER A 937 32.75 -33.01 -15.01
CA SER A 937 32.17 -32.10 -16.01
C SER A 937 33.22 -31.75 -17.06
N LEU A 938 32.95 -32.11 -18.30
CA LEU A 938 33.74 -31.75 -19.47
C LEU A 938 33.19 -30.46 -20.07
N TYR A 939 34.01 -29.42 -20.11
CA TYR A 939 33.71 -28.14 -20.74
C TYR A 939 34.59 -27.97 -21.98
N ILE A 940 33.95 -27.75 -23.12
CA ILE A 940 34.59 -27.66 -24.42
C ILE A 940 34.18 -26.35 -25.06
N THR A 941 35.17 -25.62 -25.59
CA THR A 941 34.97 -24.34 -26.26
C THR A 941 35.55 -24.42 -27.67
N ILE A 942 34.73 -24.08 -28.67
CA ILE A 942 35.13 -24.08 -30.08
C ILE A 942 34.99 -22.66 -30.63
N TYR A 943 36.09 -22.04 -31.00
CA TYR A 943 36.13 -20.74 -31.67
C TYR A 943 36.09 -20.92 -33.18
N TYR A 944 35.37 -20.04 -33.87
CA TYR A 944 35.30 -20.04 -35.32
C TYR A 944 35.07 -18.65 -35.92
N GLU A 945 35.63 -18.42 -37.11
CA GLU A 945 35.55 -17.16 -37.85
C GLU A 945 34.66 -17.28 -39.08
N MET A 946 33.97 -16.18 -39.41
CA MET A 946 33.07 -16.13 -40.56
C MET A 946 33.85 -15.89 -41.86
N GLY A 947 33.39 -16.48 -42.96
CA GLY A 947 33.94 -16.21 -44.29
C GLY A 947 33.72 -14.78 -44.77
N ASP A 948 32.57 -14.17 -44.41
CA ASP A 948 32.19 -12.81 -44.82
C ASP A 948 32.71 -11.76 -43.83
N THR A 949 33.52 -10.80 -44.32
CA THR A 949 34.17 -9.76 -43.52
C THR A 949 33.34 -8.47 -43.39
N SER A 950 32.15 -8.43 -43.99
CA SER A 950 31.28 -7.25 -44.01
C SER A 950 30.48 -7.02 -42.72
N THR A 951 30.40 -8.01 -41.83
CA THR A 951 29.64 -7.94 -40.58
C THR A 951 30.44 -7.33 -39.44
N VAL A 952 29.74 -6.61 -38.55
CA VAL A 952 30.32 -5.98 -37.34
C VAL A 952 30.99 -7.02 -36.42
N MET A 953 30.53 -8.26 -36.49
CA MET A 953 30.97 -9.39 -35.68
C MET A 953 31.78 -10.36 -36.53
N ARG A 954 33.03 -10.62 -36.12
CA ARG A 954 34.02 -11.40 -36.91
C ARG A 954 34.16 -12.86 -36.50
N TYR A 955 33.76 -13.20 -35.28
CA TYR A 955 33.91 -14.55 -34.73
C TYR A 955 32.72 -14.92 -33.84
N ARG A 956 32.51 -16.23 -33.67
CA ARG A 956 31.59 -16.82 -32.69
C ARG A 956 32.30 -17.95 -31.94
N VAL A 957 31.76 -18.28 -30.77
CA VAL A 957 32.27 -19.32 -29.88
C VAL A 957 31.14 -20.27 -29.55
N LEU A 958 31.36 -21.57 -29.72
CA LEU A 958 30.43 -22.62 -29.33
C LEU A 958 30.88 -23.24 -28.01
N ARG A 959 29.99 -23.16 -27.00
CA ARG A 959 30.18 -23.71 -25.66
C ARG A 959 29.43 -25.04 -25.52
N MET A 960 30.14 -26.11 -25.14
CA MET A 960 29.59 -27.46 -24.97
C MET A 960 29.91 -28.00 -23.58
N HIS A 961 28.92 -28.60 -22.91
CA HIS A 961 29.04 -29.11 -21.55
C HIS A 961 28.49 -30.53 -21.46
N TYR A 962 29.28 -31.47 -20.93
CA TYR A 962 28.88 -32.85 -20.69
C TYR A 962 29.26 -33.29 -19.26
N ASN A 963 28.40 -34.07 -18.62
CA ASN A 963 28.68 -34.70 -17.33
C ASN A 963 28.91 -36.20 -17.53
N LEU A 964 30.01 -36.71 -16.98
CA LEU A 964 30.44 -38.10 -17.04
C LEU A 964 30.58 -38.66 -15.63
N GLU A 965 29.92 -39.78 -15.35
CA GLU A 965 30.11 -40.52 -14.09
C GLU A 965 31.14 -41.64 -14.32
N VAL A 966 32.28 -41.54 -13.63
CA VAL A 966 33.35 -42.53 -13.72
C VAL A 966 33.31 -43.45 -12.50
N LEU A 967 32.97 -44.72 -12.71
CA LEU A 967 32.93 -45.77 -11.70
C LEU A 967 34.34 -46.35 -11.46
N PRO A 968 34.65 -46.82 -10.24
CA PRO A 968 35.93 -47.48 -9.97
C PRO A 968 36.05 -48.81 -10.74
N SER A 969 37.25 -49.12 -11.25
CA SER A 969 37.56 -50.36 -11.99
C SER A 969 38.63 -51.20 -11.28
N LEU A 970 39.85 -51.24 -11.81
CA LEU A 970 41.03 -51.79 -11.18
C LEU A 970 41.74 -50.70 -10.37
N ASP A 971 41.99 -51.00 -9.10
CA ASP A 971 42.76 -50.19 -8.18
C ASP A 971 44.17 -50.80 -8.07
N LEU A 972 45.18 -50.02 -8.44
CA LEU A 972 46.58 -50.48 -8.52
C LEU A 972 47.41 -49.84 -7.41
N SER A 973 48.11 -50.66 -6.65
CA SER A 973 49.15 -50.17 -5.73
C SER A 973 50.44 -50.94 -5.94
N PHE A 974 51.54 -50.19 -6.06
CA PHE A 974 52.86 -50.76 -6.27
C PHE A 974 53.75 -50.48 -5.05
N GLN A 975 54.53 -51.46 -4.64
CA GLN A 975 55.56 -51.34 -3.62
C GLN A 975 56.89 -51.80 -4.21
N ILE A 976 57.90 -50.94 -4.18
CA ILE A 976 59.24 -51.24 -4.67
C ILE A 976 60.16 -51.43 -3.46
N SER A 977 60.84 -52.57 -3.38
CA SER A 977 61.85 -52.86 -2.35
C SER A 977 63.17 -53.24 -2.98
N HIS A 978 64.28 -52.96 -2.29
CA HIS A 978 65.61 -53.37 -2.73
C HIS A 978 65.77 -54.89 -2.60
N CYS A 979 66.37 -55.54 -3.61
CA CYS A 979 66.76 -56.94 -3.48
C CYS A 979 67.94 -57.06 -2.49
N PRO A 980 67.84 -57.82 -1.39
CA PRO A 980 68.91 -57.92 -0.39
C PRO A 980 70.21 -58.51 -0.93
N SER A 981 70.15 -59.25 -2.04
CA SER A 981 71.27 -60.00 -2.62
C SER A 981 71.95 -59.32 -3.81
N ARG A 982 71.34 -58.28 -4.43
CA ARG A 982 71.89 -57.56 -5.61
C ARG A 982 71.45 -56.09 -5.64
N LEU A 983 72.41 -55.17 -5.53
CA LEU A 983 72.19 -53.71 -5.44
C LEU A 983 71.51 -53.07 -6.67
N GLN A 984 71.46 -53.76 -7.82
CA GLN A 984 70.90 -53.25 -9.09
C GLN A 984 69.55 -53.86 -9.47
N GLU A 985 68.98 -54.68 -8.58
CA GLU A 985 67.71 -55.36 -8.78
C GLU A 985 66.71 -54.90 -7.71
N PHE A 986 65.50 -54.57 -8.14
CA PHE A 986 64.40 -54.18 -7.27
C PHE A 986 63.28 -55.21 -7.37
N LEU A 987 62.68 -55.53 -6.24
CA LEU A 987 61.47 -56.34 -6.17
C LEU A 987 60.27 -55.39 -6.22
N VAL A 988 59.41 -55.57 -7.22
CA VAL A 988 58.18 -54.79 -7.38
C VAL A 988 57.00 -55.69 -7.05
N ARG A 989 56.28 -55.35 -5.98
CA ARG A 989 54.98 -55.92 -5.67
C ARG A 989 53.91 -55.04 -6.28
N MET A 990 53.10 -55.59 -7.18
CA MET A 990 51.91 -54.96 -7.74
C MET A 990 50.68 -55.63 -7.12
N ASP A 991 49.93 -54.89 -6.31
CA ASP A 991 48.61 -55.30 -5.86
C ASP A 991 47.55 -54.72 -6.81
N VAL A 992 46.72 -55.58 -7.37
CA VAL A 992 45.60 -55.24 -8.25
C VAL A 992 44.31 -55.66 -7.58
N VAL A 993 43.42 -54.71 -7.33
CA VAL A 993 42.10 -54.98 -6.74
C VAL A 993 41.01 -54.62 -7.75
N ASN A 994 40.18 -55.58 -8.13
CA ASN A 994 38.98 -55.31 -8.91
C ASN A 994 37.89 -54.76 -7.99
N ARG A 995 37.65 -53.45 -8.06
CA ARG A 995 36.65 -52.73 -7.26
C ARG A 995 35.24 -52.75 -7.87
N THR A 996 35.05 -53.40 -9.02
CA THR A 996 33.72 -53.53 -9.63
C THR A 996 32.89 -54.60 -8.94
N SER A 997 31.56 -54.48 -9.04
CA SER A 997 30.59 -55.42 -8.44
C SER A 997 30.21 -56.59 -9.35
N SER A 998 30.43 -56.49 -10.67
CA SER A 998 29.95 -57.47 -11.64
C SER A 998 30.87 -57.74 -12.83
N LYS A 999 31.91 -56.93 -13.08
CA LYS A 999 32.79 -57.08 -14.25
C LYS A 999 34.07 -57.83 -13.88
N SER A 1000 34.49 -58.76 -14.72
CA SER A 1000 35.79 -59.41 -14.61
C SER A 1000 36.77 -58.79 -15.61
N PHE A 1001 38.04 -58.65 -15.23
CA PHE A 1001 39.08 -58.09 -16.09
C PHE A 1001 40.19 -59.11 -16.33
N GLN A 1002 40.64 -59.20 -17.58
CA GLN A 1002 41.85 -59.89 -17.99
C GLN A 1002 43.00 -58.88 -18.01
N VAL A 1003 44.07 -59.16 -17.27
CA VAL A 1003 45.28 -58.32 -17.28
C VAL A 1003 46.14 -58.73 -18.47
N HIS A 1004 46.38 -57.81 -19.40
CA HIS A 1004 46.98 -58.12 -20.71
C HIS A 1004 48.48 -57.87 -20.74
N GLN A 1005 48.89 -56.65 -20.37
CA GLN A 1005 50.26 -56.17 -20.52
C GLN A 1005 50.61 -55.22 -19.37
N LEU A 1006 51.81 -55.38 -18.82
CA LEU A 1006 52.44 -54.41 -17.92
C LEU A 1006 53.69 -53.87 -18.60
N SER A 1007 53.75 -52.57 -18.81
CA SER A 1007 54.88 -51.90 -19.45
C SER A 1007 55.52 -50.88 -18.52
N SER A 1008 56.85 -50.80 -18.54
CA SER A 1008 57.59 -49.66 -18.00
C SER A 1008 57.73 -48.59 -19.08
N VAL A 1009 57.46 -47.34 -18.73
CA VAL A 1009 57.73 -46.22 -19.65
C VAL A 1009 59.19 -45.81 -19.51
N GLY A 1010 59.91 -45.83 -20.65
CA GLY A 1010 61.30 -45.42 -20.77
C GLY A 1010 62.26 -46.62 -20.91
N ASN A 1011 63.32 -46.47 -21.71
CA ASN A 1011 64.24 -47.56 -22.06
C ASN A 1011 65.23 -47.94 -20.93
N LYS A 1012 64.96 -47.56 -19.68
CA LYS A 1012 65.90 -47.70 -18.55
C LYS A 1012 65.64 -48.94 -17.69
N TRP A 1013 64.41 -49.41 -17.66
CA TRP A 1013 63.96 -50.42 -16.71
C TRP A 1013 63.49 -51.66 -17.44
N GLU A 1014 64.17 -52.77 -17.19
CA GLU A 1014 63.79 -54.10 -17.65
C GLU A 1014 62.91 -54.75 -16.57
N ILE A 1015 61.70 -55.17 -16.92
CA ILE A 1015 60.80 -55.91 -16.03
C ILE A 1015 60.91 -57.40 -16.38
N SER A 1016 61.06 -58.24 -15.37
CA SER A 1016 61.08 -59.70 -15.51
C SER A 1016 60.14 -60.38 -14.50
N LEU A 1017 59.57 -61.53 -14.88
CA LEU A 1017 58.68 -62.33 -14.03
C LEU A 1017 59.48 -63.16 -13.02
N LEU A 1018 59.06 -63.17 -11.75
CA LEU A 1018 59.68 -63.98 -10.70
C LEU A 1018 59.07 -65.39 -10.58
N GLN A 1019 57.85 -65.57 -11.07
CA GLN A 1019 57.10 -66.82 -11.05
C GLN A 1019 56.43 -67.04 -12.42
N PRO A 1020 56.13 -68.30 -12.84
CA PRO A 1020 55.39 -68.57 -14.07
C PRO A 1020 54.00 -67.90 -14.05
N ILE A 1021 53.53 -67.42 -15.20
CA ILE A 1021 52.24 -66.70 -15.33
C ILE A 1021 51.08 -67.53 -14.77
N ASP A 1022 51.08 -68.86 -15.02
CA ASP A 1022 50.06 -69.79 -14.52
C ASP A 1022 49.95 -69.85 -12.98
N SER A 1023 51.04 -69.52 -12.27
CA SER A 1023 51.04 -69.45 -10.80
C SER A 1023 50.61 -68.09 -10.25
N ILE A 1024 50.76 -67.04 -11.06
CA ILE A 1024 50.37 -65.67 -10.70
C ILE A 1024 48.88 -65.43 -11.04
N PHE A 1025 48.38 -66.03 -12.13
CA PHE A 1025 47.00 -65.90 -12.59
C PHE A 1025 46.33 -67.27 -12.82
N PRO A 1026 45.87 -67.96 -11.76
CA PRO A 1026 45.33 -69.31 -11.87
C PRO A 1026 43.98 -69.42 -12.62
N SER A 1027 43.27 -68.31 -12.83
CA SER A 1027 41.93 -68.28 -13.46
C SER A 1027 41.85 -67.40 -14.73
N GLU A 1028 42.98 -66.88 -15.25
CA GLU A 1028 43.12 -65.90 -16.35
C GLU A 1028 42.36 -64.56 -16.19
N LEU A 1029 41.30 -64.54 -15.38
CA LEU A 1029 40.39 -63.43 -15.11
C LEU A 1029 40.44 -63.03 -13.64
N LEU A 1030 40.48 -61.72 -13.38
CA LEU A 1030 40.31 -61.12 -12.07
C LEU A 1030 38.82 -60.81 -11.84
N LEU A 1031 38.17 -61.63 -11.01
CA LEU A 1031 36.73 -61.53 -10.74
C LEU A 1031 36.40 -60.26 -9.94
N ALA A 1032 35.13 -59.85 -10.01
CA ALA A 1032 34.60 -58.72 -9.24
C ALA A 1032 34.90 -58.86 -7.73
N GLY A 1033 35.46 -57.82 -7.11
CA GLY A 1033 35.83 -57.80 -5.70
C GLY A 1033 37.13 -58.54 -5.33
N GLN A 1034 37.78 -59.22 -6.29
CA GLN A 1034 39.00 -59.98 -6.05
C GLN A 1034 40.24 -59.08 -5.99
N ALA A 1035 41.19 -59.43 -5.14
CA ALA A 1035 42.52 -58.81 -5.04
C ALA A 1035 43.62 -59.83 -5.38
N LEU A 1036 44.64 -59.39 -6.10
CA LEU A 1036 45.78 -60.20 -6.51
C LEU A 1036 47.09 -59.43 -6.28
N SER A 1037 48.10 -60.11 -5.75
CA SER A 1037 49.45 -59.57 -5.57
C SER A 1037 50.42 -60.25 -6.53
N CYS A 1038 50.97 -59.50 -7.50
CA CYS A 1038 51.98 -59.97 -8.44
C CYS A 1038 53.36 -59.47 -8.01
N PHE A 1039 54.39 -60.31 -8.17
CA PHE A 1039 55.77 -59.93 -7.87
C PHE A 1039 56.61 -59.96 -9.15
N PHE A 1040 57.21 -58.82 -9.46
CA PHE A 1040 58.10 -58.63 -10.60
C PHE A 1040 59.50 -58.25 -10.13
N LYS A 1041 60.48 -58.53 -10.96
CA LYS A 1041 61.84 -58.10 -10.78
C LYS A 1041 62.16 -56.99 -11.77
N LEU A 1042 62.58 -55.85 -11.24
CA LEU A 1042 62.95 -54.68 -12.02
C LEU A 1042 64.48 -54.54 -12.01
N LYS A 1043 65.09 -54.41 -13.19
CA LYS A 1043 66.54 -54.27 -13.35
C LYS A 1043 66.86 -52.98 -14.10
N ASN A 1044 67.86 -52.25 -13.62
CA ASN A 1044 68.34 -51.04 -14.30
C ASN A 1044 69.29 -51.43 -15.44
N GLY A 1045 68.95 -51.08 -16.68
CA GLY A 1045 69.69 -51.47 -17.89
C GLY A 1045 70.98 -50.67 -18.16
N ARG A 1046 71.33 -49.67 -17.33
CA ARG A 1046 72.40 -48.71 -17.66
C ARG A 1046 73.85 -49.23 -17.69
N ASN A 1047 74.15 -50.45 -17.23
CA ASN A 1047 75.55 -50.92 -17.08
C ASN A 1047 75.98 -52.11 -17.95
N SER A 1048 75.18 -52.57 -18.92
CA SER A 1048 75.61 -53.66 -19.83
C SER A 1048 76.41 -53.19 -21.06
N VAL A 1049 76.85 -51.92 -21.12
CA VAL A 1049 77.45 -51.30 -22.32
C VAL A 1049 78.90 -50.80 -22.09
N ILE A 1050 79.65 -51.35 -21.11
CA ILE A 1050 81.06 -50.94 -20.89
C ILE A 1050 82.09 -51.88 -21.54
N ASP A 1051 81.69 -52.96 -22.22
CA ASP A 1051 82.67 -53.74 -23.01
C ASP A 1051 82.16 -54.09 -24.42
N LYS A 1052 82.91 -53.55 -25.39
CA LYS A 1052 82.96 -53.80 -26.85
C LYS A 1052 82.19 -52.83 -27.76
N ASP A 1053 82.99 -51.92 -28.31
CA ASP A 1053 83.09 -51.37 -29.68
C ASP A 1053 81.84 -50.87 -30.42
N GLU A 1054 82.08 -49.72 -31.07
CA GLU A 1054 81.19 -48.92 -31.92
C GLU A 1054 80.53 -49.73 -33.05
N ASP A 1055 79.37 -49.23 -33.51
CA ASP A 1055 78.45 -49.77 -34.52
C ASP A 1055 77.44 -50.83 -34.07
N SER A 1056 76.37 -50.37 -33.41
CA SER A 1056 75.03 -50.96 -33.58
C SER A 1056 73.93 -49.97 -33.21
N SER A 1057 72.89 -49.92 -34.06
CA SER A 1057 71.58 -49.29 -33.81
C SER A 1057 71.10 -49.52 -32.37
N ILE A 1058 70.56 -48.47 -31.72
CA ILE A 1058 69.89 -48.55 -30.41
C ILE A 1058 68.77 -49.60 -30.52
N SER A 1059 69.06 -50.83 -30.12
CA SER A 1059 68.05 -51.87 -29.97
C SER A 1059 67.20 -51.52 -28.75
N THR A 1060 65.88 -51.50 -28.94
CA THR A 1060 64.91 -51.50 -27.83
C THR A 1060 65.28 -52.65 -26.89
N LEU A 1061 65.50 -52.36 -25.61
CA LEU A 1061 65.67 -53.42 -24.61
C LEU A 1061 64.46 -54.36 -24.71
N GLU A 1062 64.66 -55.64 -25.03
CA GLU A 1062 63.61 -56.66 -25.21
C GLU A 1062 62.85 -57.03 -23.90
N GLY A 1063 62.79 -56.14 -22.91
CA GLY A 1063 62.20 -56.44 -21.60
C GLY A 1063 61.48 -55.29 -20.89
N SER A 1064 61.09 -54.21 -21.58
CA SER A 1064 60.23 -53.17 -20.96
C SER A 1064 58.74 -53.55 -20.91
N ASP A 1065 58.30 -54.43 -21.80
CA ASP A 1065 56.91 -54.89 -21.90
C ASP A 1065 56.81 -56.34 -21.41
N ILE A 1066 56.00 -56.59 -20.38
CA ILE A 1066 55.64 -57.93 -19.95
C ILE A 1066 54.22 -58.26 -20.40
N ARG A 1067 54.08 -59.40 -21.09
CA ARG A 1067 52.78 -60.03 -21.33
C ARG A 1067 52.33 -60.78 -20.08
N LEU A 1068 51.10 -60.53 -19.63
CA LEU A 1068 50.50 -61.16 -18.45
C LEU A 1068 49.34 -62.11 -18.80
N SER A 1069 49.03 -62.29 -20.09
CA SER A 1069 48.02 -63.24 -20.60
C SER A 1069 48.64 -64.60 -21.00
N CYS A 1070 47.88 -65.69 -20.84
CA CYS A 1070 48.29 -67.04 -21.23
C CYS A 1070 48.16 -67.34 -22.74
N SER A 1071 47.46 -66.50 -23.52
CA SER A 1071 47.31 -66.65 -24.97
C SER A 1071 48.58 -66.18 -25.71
N SER A 1072 49.34 -67.11 -26.31
CA SER A 1072 50.61 -66.80 -26.99
C SER A 1072 50.47 -65.94 -28.27
N ASN A 1073 49.27 -65.83 -28.84
CA ASN A 1073 49.03 -65.25 -30.17
C ASN A 1073 48.50 -63.79 -30.19
N GLU A 1074 48.32 -63.12 -29.05
CA GLU A 1074 47.76 -61.76 -29.04
C GLU A 1074 48.84 -60.65 -29.14
N PRO A 1075 48.61 -59.59 -29.95
CA PRO A 1075 49.55 -58.48 -30.11
C PRO A 1075 49.67 -57.66 -28.81
N LEU A 1076 50.89 -57.15 -28.56
CA LEU A 1076 51.14 -56.14 -27.53
C LEU A 1076 50.77 -54.76 -28.06
N PHE A 1077 50.39 -53.84 -27.17
CA PHE A 1077 50.07 -52.47 -27.54
C PHE A 1077 51.29 -51.57 -27.40
N ASP A 1078 51.44 -50.64 -28.35
CA ASP A 1078 52.48 -49.61 -28.33
C ASP A 1078 52.05 -48.43 -27.44
N ILE A 1079 52.63 -48.35 -26.25
CA ILE A 1079 52.38 -47.29 -25.27
C ILE A 1079 52.92 -45.92 -25.70
N TYR A 1080 53.76 -45.85 -26.75
CA TYR A 1080 54.31 -44.60 -27.28
C TYR A 1080 53.46 -44.01 -28.41
N ARG A 1081 52.41 -44.70 -28.85
CA ARG A 1081 51.50 -44.22 -29.89
C ARG A 1081 50.35 -43.39 -29.31
N SER A 1082 49.89 -42.39 -30.05
CA SER A 1082 48.67 -41.63 -29.71
C SER A 1082 47.43 -42.53 -29.84
N PRO A 1083 46.47 -42.49 -28.90
CA PRO A 1083 46.32 -41.53 -27.79
C PRO A 1083 46.98 -41.92 -26.45
N LEU A 1084 47.59 -43.11 -26.32
CA LEU A 1084 48.14 -43.58 -25.04
C LEU A 1084 49.27 -42.68 -24.52
N VAL A 1085 50.15 -42.22 -25.41
CA VAL A 1085 51.24 -41.30 -25.07
C VAL A 1085 50.74 -39.93 -24.61
N ASP A 1086 49.65 -39.43 -25.20
CA ASP A 1086 49.08 -38.11 -24.89
C ASP A 1086 48.45 -38.12 -23.50
N PHE A 1087 47.63 -39.15 -23.21
CA PHE A 1087 47.05 -39.33 -21.88
C PHE A 1087 48.13 -39.57 -20.82
N HIS A 1088 49.20 -40.27 -21.17
CA HIS A 1088 50.34 -40.48 -20.28
C HIS A 1088 51.05 -39.16 -19.96
N HIS A 1089 51.28 -38.32 -20.97
CA HIS A 1089 51.85 -37.00 -20.78
C HIS A 1089 51.02 -36.16 -19.80
N TYR A 1090 49.70 -36.09 -19.99
CA TYR A 1090 48.81 -35.32 -19.10
C TYR A 1090 48.69 -35.90 -17.68
N GLU A 1091 48.85 -37.22 -17.49
CA GLU A 1091 48.96 -37.82 -16.14
C GLU A 1091 50.25 -37.35 -15.43
N ARG A 1092 51.38 -37.29 -16.14
CA ARG A 1092 52.65 -36.80 -15.57
C ARG A 1092 52.62 -35.31 -15.23
N VAL A 1093 52.01 -34.50 -16.10
CA VAL A 1093 51.79 -33.07 -15.84
C VAL A 1093 50.96 -32.88 -14.57
N HIS A 1094 49.89 -33.67 -14.40
CA HIS A 1094 49.03 -33.59 -13.21
C HIS A 1094 49.74 -34.00 -11.91
N GLN A 1095 50.63 -34.99 -11.96
CA GLN A 1095 51.37 -35.51 -10.80
C GLN A 1095 52.64 -34.69 -10.47
N GLY A 1096 52.86 -33.55 -11.15
CA GLY A 1096 53.84 -32.52 -10.76
C GLY A 1096 55.32 -32.82 -11.05
N THR A 1097 55.64 -33.63 -12.07
CA THR A 1097 57.04 -34.05 -12.32
C THR A 1097 57.67 -33.55 -13.64
N ALA A 1098 56.98 -32.73 -14.45
CA ALA A 1098 57.62 -32.08 -15.60
C ALA A 1098 56.95 -30.74 -15.95
N GLN A 1099 57.70 -29.65 -15.86
CA GLN A 1099 57.42 -28.38 -16.53
C GLN A 1099 58.59 -28.14 -17.50
N VAL A 1100 58.71 -29.01 -18.51
CA VAL A 1100 59.79 -28.98 -19.52
C VAL A 1100 59.21 -29.50 -20.83
N ASP A 1101 59.54 -28.84 -21.95
CA ASP A 1101 59.09 -29.11 -23.32
C ASP A 1101 58.91 -30.61 -23.66
N TYR A 1102 57.86 -30.90 -24.44
CA TYR A 1102 57.45 -32.24 -24.91
C TYR A 1102 58.61 -33.09 -25.46
N PHE A 1103 59.62 -32.45 -26.09
CA PHE A 1103 60.81 -33.12 -26.64
C PHE A 1103 61.93 -33.40 -25.60
N LEU A 1104 61.98 -32.68 -24.49
CA LEU A 1104 62.98 -32.83 -23.42
C LEU A 1104 62.51 -33.77 -22.30
N ALA A 1105 61.20 -33.97 -22.13
CA ALA A 1105 60.64 -34.85 -21.12
C ALA A 1105 61.01 -36.33 -21.29
N ILE A 1106 61.31 -36.78 -22.53
CA ILE A 1106 61.73 -38.16 -22.81
C ILE A 1106 63.23 -38.36 -22.51
N SER A 1107 64.03 -37.28 -22.52
CA SER A 1107 65.50 -37.35 -22.39
C SER A 1107 66.01 -36.99 -20.99
N PHE A 1108 65.25 -36.24 -20.18
CA PHE A 1108 65.60 -35.91 -18.79
C PHE A 1108 64.58 -36.46 -17.78
N GLU A 1109 64.35 -37.76 -17.83
CA GLU A 1109 63.69 -38.49 -16.74
C GLU A 1109 64.60 -38.54 -15.50
N ASN A 1110 64.05 -38.09 -14.36
CA ASN A 1110 64.64 -38.19 -13.03
C ASN A 1110 65.13 -39.64 -12.78
N PRO A 1111 66.37 -39.89 -12.34
CA PRO A 1111 66.95 -41.23 -12.31
C PRO A 1111 66.26 -42.22 -11.34
N ASN A 1112 65.34 -41.72 -10.50
CA ASN A 1112 64.69 -42.48 -9.44
C ASN A 1112 63.16 -42.62 -9.63
N THR A 1113 62.60 -42.33 -10.80
CA THR A 1113 61.17 -42.56 -11.09
C THR A 1113 60.96 -43.77 -12.01
N VAL A 1114 59.89 -44.51 -11.75
CA VAL A 1114 59.43 -45.64 -12.57
C VAL A 1114 57.96 -45.45 -12.88
N ASP A 1115 57.62 -45.47 -14.16
CA ASP A 1115 56.26 -45.27 -14.66
C ASP A 1115 55.76 -46.63 -15.16
N PHE A 1116 54.68 -47.13 -14.59
CA PHE A 1116 54.02 -48.35 -15.06
C PHE A 1116 52.71 -48.02 -15.76
N ILE A 1117 52.50 -48.65 -16.91
CA ILE A 1117 51.22 -48.67 -17.62
C ILE A 1117 50.72 -50.11 -17.61
N LEU A 1118 49.58 -50.33 -16.97
CA LEU A 1118 48.87 -51.60 -17.00
C LEU A 1118 47.75 -51.50 -18.04
N ILE A 1119 47.75 -52.42 -18.99
CA ILE A 1119 46.69 -52.59 -19.97
C ILE A 1119 45.87 -53.82 -19.58
N SER A 1120 44.56 -53.64 -19.49
CA SER A 1120 43.61 -54.72 -19.21
C SER A 1120 42.43 -54.69 -20.19
N ARG A 1121 41.72 -55.81 -20.28
CA ARG A 1121 40.52 -55.96 -21.11
C ARG A 1121 39.38 -56.53 -20.25
N PRO A 1122 38.14 -56.09 -20.42
CA PRO A 1122 37.01 -56.70 -19.72
C PRO A 1122 36.66 -58.06 -20.34
N GLN A 1123 36.11 -58.98 -19.54
CA GLN A 1123 35.59 -60.25 -20.05
C GLN A 1123 34.42 -60.00 -21.02
N ARG A 1124 34.46 -60.63 -22.20
CA ARG A 1124 33.34 -60.62 -23.16
C ARG A 1124 32.19 -61.47 -22.61
N SER A 1125 31.00 -60.90 -22.45
CA SER A 1125 29.76 -61.62 -22.17
C SER A 1125 29.27 -62.34 -23.43
N GLU A 1126 28.91 -63.64 -23.33
CA GLU A 1126 28.26 -64.35 -24.44
C GLU A 1126 26.89 -63.71 -24.73
N GLY A 1127 26.79 -62.97 -25.85
CA GLY A 1127 25.54 -62.35 -26.31
C GLY A 1127 25.65 -60.91 -26.83
N ASP A 1128 26.76 -60.20 -26.57
CA ASP A 1128 26.96 -58.81 -27.06
C ASP A 1128 27.76 -58.79 -28.37
N SER A 1129 27.07 -58.82 -29.52
CA SER A 1129 27.69 -58.75 -30.85
C SER A 1129 28.08 -57.33 -31.30
N GLU A 1130 27.85 -56.29 -30.49
CA GLU A 1130 28.04 -54.88 -30.89
C GLU A 1130 28.81 -54.01 -29.88
N GLN A 1131 29.45 -54.58 -28.84
CA GLN A 1131 30.32 -53.77 -27.98
C GLN A 1131 31.72 -53.60 -28.59
N PRO A 1132 32.23 -52.36 -28.72
CA PRO A 1132 33.59 -52.13 -29.20
C PRO A 1132 34.60 -52.80 -28.25
N ASN A 1133 35.72 -53.23 -28.81
CA ASN A 1133 36.85 -53.82 -28.08
C ASN A 1133 37.43 -52.82 -27.06
N ASN A 1134 36.79 -52.67 -25.90
CA ASN A 1134 37.17 -51.69 -24.89
C ASN A 1134 38.53 -52.06 -24.27
N LEU A 1135 39.45 -51.10 -24.30
CA LEU A 1135 40.77 -51.22 -23.71
C LEU A 1135 40.82 -50.42 -22.41
N PHE A 1136 41.43 -50.97 -21.38
CA PHE A 1136 41.63 -50.25 -20.11
C PHE A 1136 43.10 -49.94 -19.92
N SER A 1137 43.43 -48.67 -19.70
CA SER A 1137 44.79 -48.19 -19.45
C SER A 1137 44.89 -47.51 -18.09
N HIS A 1138 45.58 -48.16 -17.16
CA HIS A 1138 45.83 -47.66 -15.81
C HIS A 1138 47.30 -47.23 -15.69
N HIS A 1139 47.53 -46.05 -15.13
CA HIS A 1139 48.87 -45.48 -14.99
C HIS A 1139 49.26 -45.40 -13.51
N ALA A 1140 50.51 -45.73 -13.21
CA ALA A 1140 51.08 -45.58 -11.88
C ALA A 1140 52.51 -45.02 -11.96
N LEU A 1141 52.74 -43.86 -11.34
CA LEU A 1141 54.06 -43.24 -11.18
C LEU A 1141 54.61 -43.54 -9.79
N LEU A 1142 55.82 -44.08 -9.71
CA LEU A 1142 56.50 -44.38 -8.45
C LEU A 1142 57.83 -43.65 -8.35
N ARG A 1143 58.16 -43.18 -7.15
CA ARG A 1143 59.49 -42.65 -6.82
C ARG A 1143 60.23 -43.69 -5.97
N ILE A 1144 61.36 -44.17 -6.47
CA ILE A 1144 62.30 -44.99 -5.71
C ILE A 1144 62.95 -44.09 -4.65
N GLN A 1145 62.68 -44.35 -3.38
CA GLN A 1145 63.36 -43.67 -2.28
C GLN A 1145 64.81 -44.19 -2.20
N ALA A 1146 65.80 -43.31 -2.38
CA ALA A 1146 67.19 -43.67 -2.16
C ALA A 1146 67.43 -43.84 -0.65
N GLN A 1147 67.66 -45.07 -0.18
CA GLN A 1147 68.26 -45.29 1.13
C GLN A 1147 69.76 -44.95 1.05
N TYR A 1148 70.13 -43.69 1.34
CA TYR A 1148 71.47 -43.40 1.85
C TYR A 1148 71.48 -43.77 3.33
N GLY A 1149 71.86 -45.02 3.63
CA GLY A 1149 72.21 -45.46 4.98
C GLY A 1149 73.73 -45.47 5.13
N GLY A 1150 74.24 -44.73 6.11
CA GLY A 1150 75.57 -44.96 6.67
C GLY A 1150 75.62 -46.20 7.55
#